data_AF-A0A6P3W7Z6-F1
#
_entry.id   AF-A0A6P3W7Z6-F1
#
_cell.length_a   1.000
_cell.length_b   1.000
_cell.length_c   1.000
_cell.angle_alpha   90.00
_cell.angle_beta   90.00
_cell.angle_gamma   90.00
#
_symmetry.space_group_name_H-M   'P 1'
#
loop_
_entity.id
_entity.type
_entity.pdbx_description
1 polymer ?
#
loop_
_entity_poly.entity_id
_entity_poly.type
_entity_poly.pdbx_seq_one_letter_code
_entity_poly.pdbx_strand_id
1 'polypeptide(L)'
;MRGGRGARKRTAPERAAPEHESFDEDMLREVRALFSKVKGYSRPEGVEWRLPDPGVLLTEPPHAHPHLQALKRSLNTVKNQLSDKDLETWHQHTCSTNRAGTVTAHLRTTANAELCTQAWAKFYEVLGTFDLLPAEALQRGELLSVHLCEAPGAFISALNHFLKSSGMPCDWSWTASTLNPYYEANGRTHTIADDRLLARTLPWWFFGSDNTGDIMRQEHLLELQALVRRGGAGGVHLVTADGSFDCQEDPGEQEAAVAPLQLCEAVCALMILAPGGCLVLKMFTLLEHSSVSLLYLLACSFRTVRVFKPATSKPGNSELYLVCVGFQAPEQLRPLLAKLVRLYGPDMTRRGAVGLFPVHCIPESFLRQHEEVCVFFHDLQVATIKENLELFGRMGSEVKDRLERVRASTALYYTQHFQVRPLMRKSWLTRGVSVSGISALGGVWLRLWGGQQRQQRGSFNERQQQRTHTWRQHLTHTPFHQWVEGHCSHADGLDVTLGGPAEAYDLHAWYLLVGKALPEVRSSPFCEPGLLGLLNQALAESRGQEVKVHGVTAELKEVPVCFGCVTTSPHSVLAEVCSLPDVTSCLVLGEQSWWGVSLSLGGVSSSVEFSPDPCPTPWIKPHPLLHDGESTYQLDLLRSVLAALPRLPQGGALVVPLRSALTRVTAGVVLALHLCFRSLAFRCPSPGPPVALVCVGYASTPPRLRAQLEEALAEMQKLKGGVTQVLQIAPMEELLRGDLPHFLCCLNAAVARQHLHLLLDNGS
;
A
#
# COMPACT_ATOMS: atom_id res chain seq x y z
N MET A 1 -57.25 24.95 -22.79
CA MET A 1 -56.60 24.83 -21.47
C MET A 1 -56.44 23.35 -21.14
N ARG A 2 -55.21 22.98 -20.77
CA ARG A 2 -54.64 21.64 -20.47
C ARG A 2 -55.62 20.71 -19.71
N GLY A 3 -55.85 19.44 -20.05
CA GLY A 3 -55.02 18.44 -20.74
C GLY A 3 -54.35 17.47 -19.76
N GLY A 4 -55.11 16.84 -18.86
CA GLY A 4 -54.60 15.88 -17.88
C GLY A 4 -54.45 14.47 -18.48
N ARG A 5 -53.20 14.05 -18.74
CA ARG A 5 -52.85 12.65 -19.04
C ARG A 5 -52.24 12.02 -17.81
N GLY A 6 -53.00 11.14 -17.15
CA GLY A 6 -52.44 10.16 -16.22
C GLY A 6 -51.63 9.13 -16.99
N ALA A 7 -50.30 9.18 -16.88
CA ALA A 7 -49.44 8.14 -17.43
C ALA A 7 -49.52 6.90 -16.52
N ARG A 8 -50.15 5.84 -17.03
CA ARG A 8 -50.07 4.48 -16.48
C ARG A 8 -48.60 4.12 -16.29
N LYS A 9 -48.20 3.77 -15.06
CA LYS A 9 -46.93 3.08 -14.78
C LYS A 9 -46.87 1.84 -15.66
N ARG A 10 -45.93 1.82 -16.62
CA ARG A 10 -45.50 0.59 -17.30
C ARG A 10 -44.90 -0.31 -16.23
N THR A 11 -45.61 -1.36 -15.87
CA THR A 11 -45.04 -2.53 -15.22
C THR A 11 -43.90 -3.05 -16.10
N ALA A 12 -42.70 -3.16 -15.51
CA ALA A 12 -41.59 -3.83 -16.16
C ALA A 12 -42.02 -5.28 -16.45
N PRO A 13 -41.63 -5.88 -17.59
CA PRO A 13 -41.89 -7.29 -17.81
C PRO A 13 -41.19 -8.09 -16.72
N GLU A 14 -41.94 -8.96 -16.04
CA GLU A 14 -41.38 -10.02 -15.20
C GLU A 14 -40.29 -10.72 -16.04
N ARG A 15 -39.03 -10.56 -15.62
CA ARG A 15 -37.97 -11.43 -16.11
C ARG A 15 -38.32 -12.82 -15.61
N ALA A 16 -38.71 -13.69 -16.54
CA ALA A 16 -38.79 -15.11 -16.32
C ALA A 16 -37.55 -15.58 -15.55
N ALA A 17 -37.75 -16.43 -14.55
CA ALA A 17 -36.66 -17.14 -13.90
C ALA A 17 -35.77 -17.77 -14.98
N PRO A 18 -34.44 -17.72 -14.85
CA PRO A 18 -33.57 -18.32 -15.85
C PRO A 18 -33.96 -19.79 -15.95
N GLU A 19 -34.40 -20.19 -17.15
CA GLU A 19 -34.57 -21.58 -17.51
C GLU A 19 -33.28 -22.31 -17.12
N HIS A 20 -33.43 -23.49 -16.52
CA HIS A 20 -32.31 -24.37 -16.20
C HIS A 20 -31.58 -24.69 -17.51
N GLU A 21 -30.58 -23.88 -17.88
CA GLU A 21 -29.59 -24.25 -18.90
C GLU A 21 -28.92 -25.50 -18.37
N SER A 22 -29.32 -26.66 -18.92
CA SER A 22 -28.65 -27.93 -18.66
C SER A 22 -27.22 -27.75 -19.13
N PHE A 23 -26.30 -27.59 -18.19
CA PHE A 23 -24.91 -27.47 -18.53
C PHE A 23 -24.47 -28.70 -19.33
N ASP A 24 -23.70 -28.48 -20.38
CA ASP A 24 -22.94 -29.53 -21.05
C ASP A 24 -22.06 -30.24 -20.00
N GLU A 25 -22.18 -31.57 -19.88
CA GLU A 25 -21.49 -32.36 -18.84
C GLU A 25 -19.97 -32.25 -18.93
N ASP A 26 -19.43 -32.10 -20.14
CA ASP A 26 -17.99 -31.91 -20.33
C ASP A 26 -17.54 -30.53 -19.83
N MET A 27 -18.36 -29.49 -20.02
CA MET A 27 -18.13 -28.16 -19.46
C MET A 27 -18.18 -28.17 -17.94
N LEU A 28 -19.16 -28.85 -17.33
CA LEU A 28 -19.21 -28.98 -15.88
C LEU A 28 -18.00 -29.72 -15.33
N ARG A 29 -17.52 -30.76 -16.03
CA ARG A 29 -16.30 -31.48 -15.64
C ARG A 29 -15.09 -30.56 -15.65
N GLU A 30 -14.94 -29.73 -16.68
CA GLU A 30 -13.90 -28.72 -16.77
C GLU A 30 -13.99 -27.70 -15.63
N VAL A 31 -15.19 -27.15 -15.36
CA VAL A 31 -15.42 -26.19 -14.28
C VAL A 31 -15.09 -26.81 -12.91
N ARG A 32 -15.58 -28.02 -12.62
CA ARG A 32 -15.27 -28.74 -11.36
C ARG A 32 -13.78 -28.97 -11.17
N ALA A 33 -13.05 -29.27 -12.26
CA ALA A 33 -11.61 -29.49 -12.21
C ALA A 33 -10.82 -28.23 -11.80
N LEU A 34 -11.36 -27.02 -12.05
CA LEU A 34 -10.73 -25.77 -11.61
C LEU A 34 -10.64 -25.66 -10.09
N PHE A 35 -11.57 -26.27 -9.35
CA PHE A 35 -11.68 -26.17 -7.90
C PHE A 35 -11.05 -27.35 -7.14
N SER A 36 -10.49 -28.33 -7.83
CA SER A 36 -9.94 -29.56 -7.22
C SER A 36 -8.41 -29.59 -7.12
N LYS A 37 -7.72 -28.46 -7.37
CA LYS A 37 -6.25 -28.36 -7.38
C LYS A 37 -5.64 -28.30 -5.98
N VAL A 38 -5.78 -29.40 -5.24
CA VAL A 38 -5.30 -29.58 -3.86
C VAL A 38 -4.38 -30.79 -3.79
N LYS A 39 -3.24 -30.67 -3.10
CA LYS A 39 -2.41 -31.80 -2.67
C LYS A 39 -2.09 -31.66 -1.19
N GLY A 40 -1.85 -32.77 -0.49
CA GLY A 40 -1.60 -32.76 0.95
C GLY A 40 -0.44 -33.66 1.32
N TYR A 41 0.09 -33.42 2.52
CA TYR A 41 1.11 -34.27 3.13
C TYR A 41 0.45 -35.21 4.13
N SER A 42 0.80 -36.49 4.08
CA SER A 42 0.32 -37.50 5.01
C SER A 42 1.48 -38.27 5.62
N ARG A 43 1.50 -38.40 6.95
CA ARG A 43 2.50 -39.22 7.65
C ARG A 43 2.21 -40.69 7.31
N PRO A 44 3.16 -41.44 6.72
CA PRO A 44 2.96 -42.87 6.49
C PRO A 44 2.73 -43.61 7.81
N GLU A 45 1.95 -44.70 7.76
CA GLU A 45 1.73 -45.54 8.95
C GLU A 45 3.06 -46.04 9.52
N GLY A 46 3.24 -45.89 10.83
CA GLY A 46 4.46 -46.27 11.54
C GLY A 46 5.67 -45.36 11.34
N VAL A 47 5.57 -44.29 10.52
CA VAL A 47 6.66 -43.32 10.30
C VAL A 47 6.32 -42.01 10.99
N GLU A 48 7.18 -41.60 11.92
CA GLU A 48 7.03 -40.33 12.63
C GLU A 48 7.90 -39.24 11.99
N TRP A 49 7.28 -38.13 11.59
CA TRP A 49 8.01 -36.92 11.23
C TRP A 49 8.25 -36.10 12.49
N ARG A 50 9.52 -35.89 12.82
CA ARG A 50 9.95 -35.17 14.03
C ARG A 50 10.75 -33.93 13.65
N LEU A 51 10.56 -32.85 14.41
CA LEU A 51 11.38 -31.66 14.25
C LEU A 51 12.85 -31.98 14.56
N PRO A 52 13.81 -31.50 13.74
CA PRO A 52 15.23 -31.69 14.02
C PRO A 52 15.67 -30.98 15.30
N ASP A 53 16.81 -31.41 15.85
CA ASP A 53 17.39 -30.78 17.04
C ASP A 53 17.71 -29.29 16.77
N PRO A 54 17.38 -28.36 17.68
CA PRO A 54 17.70 -26.94 17.54
C PRO A 54 19.18 -26.65 17.24
N GLY A 55 20.11 -27.50 17.68
CA GLY A 55 21.54 -27.40 17.44
C GLY A 55 21.93 -27.51 15.97
N VAL A 56 21.20 -28.30 15.17
CA VAL A 56 21.50 -28.52 13.74
C VAL A 56 20.80 -27.53 12.81
N LEU A 57 19.95 -26.65 13.33
CA LEU A 57 19.33 -25.61 12.50
C LEU A 57 20.36 -24.62 11.98
N LEU A 58 20.25 -24.25 10.71
CA LEU A 58 21.08 -23.21 10.11
C LEU A 58 22.60 -23.48 10.27
N THR A 59 23.01 -24.74 10.13
CA THR A 59 24.43 -25.14 10.18
C THR A 59 25.02 -25.48 8.81
N GLU A 60 24.18 -25.81 7.83
CA GLU A 60 24.57 -26.27 6.50
C GLU A 60 24.02 -25.36 5.41
N PRO A 61 24.69 -25.25 4.24
CA PRO A 61 24.16 -24.54 3.09
C PRO A 61 22.88 -25.21 2.57
N PRO A 62 22.01 -24.48 1.86
CA PRO A 62 20.81 -25.07 1.26
C PRO A 62 21.17 -26.18 0.27
N HIS A 63 20.44 -27.29 0.32
CA HIS A 63 20.67 -28.41 -0.58
C HIS A 63 19.97 -28.21 -1.92
N ALA A 64 20.72 -28.28 -3.02
CA ALA A 64 20.15 -28.25 -4.37
C ALA A 64 19.57 -29.62 -4.76
N HIS A 65 18.29 -29.83 -4.47
CA HIS A 65 17.56 -31.05 -4.80
C HIS A 65 17.52 -31.27 -6.33
N PRO A 66 18.18 -32.30 -6.90
CA PRO A 66 18.37 -32.41 -8.35
C PRO A 66 17.07 -32.41 -9.16
N HIS A 67 16.05 -33.12 -8.69
CA HIS A 67 14.74 -33.19 -9.35
C HIS A 67 14.02 -31.84 -9.30
N LEU A 68 13.90 -31.22 -8.12
CA LEU A 68 13.23 -29.92 -7.98
C LEU A 68 13.91 -28.83 -8.82
N GLN A 69 15.24 -28.85 -8.88
CA GLN A 69 16.01 -27.92 -9.71
C GLN A 69 15.81 -28.18 -11.22
N ALA A 70 15.56 -29.44 -11.63
CA ALA A 70 15.17 -29.74 -13.01
C ALA A 70 13.77 -29.19 -13.33
N LEU A 71 12.81 -29.31 -12.42
CA LEU A 71 11.48 -28.68 -12.56
C LEU A 71 11.58 -27.15 -12.63
N LYS A 72 12.44 -26.53 -11.82
CA LYS A 72 12.68 -25.07 -11.85
C LYS A 72 13.19 -24.63 -13.22
N ARG A 73 14.21 -25.30 -13.75
CA ARG A 73 14.77 -25.03 -15.09
C ARG A 73 13.73 -25.22 -16.19
N SER A 74 12.94 -26.31 -16.12
CA SER A 74 11.85 -26.59 -17.06
C SER A 74 10.82 -25.46 -17.06
N LEU A 75 10.30 -25.09 -15.88
CA LEU A 75 9.30 -24.04 -15.75
C LEU A 75 9.83 -22.68 -16.22
N ASN A 76 11.05 -22.30 -15.84
CA ASN A 76 11.66 -21.05 -16.28
C ASN A 76 11.90 -21.02 -17.80
N THR A 77 12.23 -22.17 -18.41
CA THR A 77 12.32 -22.29 -19.88
C THR A 77 10.98 -21.96 -20.56
N VAL A 78 9.86 -22.40 -19.97
CA VAL A 78 8.51 -22.08 -20.51
C VAL A 78 8.13 -20.62 -20.24
N LYS A 79 8.42 -20.09 -19.04
CA LYS A 79 8.16 -18.68 -18.69
C LYS A 79 8.96 -17.72 -19.58
N ASN A 80 10.19 -18.05 -19.95
CA ASN A 80 11.04 -17.22 -20.79
C ASN A 80 10.48 -17.02 -22.22
N GLN A 81 9.58 -17.89 -22.69
CA GLN A 81 8.87 -17.69 -23.95
C GLN A 81 7.89 -16.50 -23.91
N LEU A 82 7.64 -15.95 -22.72
CA LEU A 82 6.77 -14.79 -22.49
C LEU A 82 7.54 -13.46 -22.51
N SER A 83 8.88 -13.48 -22.48
CA SER A 83 9.70 -12.28 -22.27
C SER A 83 9.54 -11.22 -23.36
N ASP A 84 9.25 -11.64 -24.60
CA ASP A 84 9.04 -10.75 -25.75
C ASP A 84 7.57 -10.32 -25.95
N LYS A 85 6.66 -10.77 -25.08
CA LYS A 85 5.25 -10.37 -25.20
C LYS A 85 5.05 -9.02 -24.52
N ASP A 86 4.41 -8.10 -25.23
CA ASP A 86 3.93 -6.85 -24.63
C ASP A 86 3.01 -7.18 -23.43
N LEU A 87 3.30 -6.56 -22.29
CA LEU A 87 2.66 -6.89 -21.02
C LEU A 87 1.17 -6.58 -21.06
N GLU A 88 0.76 -5.48 -21.68
CA GLU A 88 -0.64 -5.07 -21.76
C GLU A 88 -1.45 -6.05 -22.62
N THR A 89 -0.96 -6.36 -23.82
CA THR A 89 -1.60 -7.27 -24.77
C THR A 89 -1.64 -8.70 -24.24
N TRP A 90 -0.54 -9.18 -23.66
CA TRP A 90 -0.48 -10.50 -23.02
C TRP A 90 -1.40 -10.59 -21.80
N HIS A 91 -1.47 -9.52 -21.00
CA HIS A 91 -2.37 -9.46 -19.87
C HIS A 91 -3.84 -9.47 -20.30
N GLN A 92 -4.21 -8.74 -21.36
CA GLN A 92 -5.56 -8.77 -21.94
C GLN A 92 -5.91 -10.18 -22.43
N HIS A 93 -5.01 -10.83 -23.19
CA HIS A 93 -5.19 -12.21 -23.65
C HIS A 93 -5.40 -13.18 -22.49
N THR A 94 -4.48 -13.22 -21.54
CA THR A 94 -4.57 -14.13 -20.38
C THR A 94 -5.77 -13.82 -19.48
N CYS A 95 -6.23 -12.57 -19.43
CA CYS A 95 -7.49 -12.22 -18.78
C CYS A 95 -8.71 -12.80 -19.50
N SER A 96 -8.69 -12.85 -20.83
CA SER A 96 -9.78 -13.40 -21.64
C SER A 96 -9.84 -14.93 -21.63
N THR A 97 -8.71 -15.62 -21.52
CA THR A 97 -8.63 -17.09 -21.46
C THR A 97 -8.80 -17.65 -20.05
N ASN A 98 -8.61 -16.84 -19.00
CA ASN A 98 -8.77 -17.29 -17.61
C ASN A 98 -10.21 -17.74 -17.34
N ARG A 99 -10.42 -19.04 -17.17
CA ARG A 99 -11.75 -19.63 -16.93
C ARG A 99 -12.46 -19.07 -15.69
N ALA A 100 -11.74 -18.66 -14.65
CA ALA A 100 -12.31 -18.00 -13.47
C ALA A 100 -12.30 -16.45 -13.53
N GLY A 101 -11.95 -15.86 -14.67
CA GLY A 101 -11.68 -14.42 -14.81
C GLY A 101 -12.90 -13.52 -14.57
N THR A 102 -14.11 -14.05 -14.70
CA THR A 102 -15.39 -13.32 -14.49
C THR A 102 -15.95 -13.43 -13.07
N VAL A 103 -15.40 -14.30 -12.22
CA VAL A 103 -15.93 -14.57 -10.87
C VAL A 103 -16.04 -13.29 -10.04
N THR A 104 -14.97 -12.50 -9.96
CA THR A 104 -14.97 -11.26 -9.17
C THR A 104 -15.96 -10.21 -9.68
N ALA A 105 -16.10 -10.07 -11.00
CA ALA A 105 -17.08 -9.15 -11.60
C ALA A 105 -18.51 -9.60 -11.28
N HIS A 106 -18.78 -10.91 -11.37
CA HIS A 106 -20.07 -11.49 -11.00
C HIS A 106 -20.38 -11.25 -9.52
N LEU A 107 -19.46 -11.56 -8.61
CA LEU A 107 -19.63 -11.39 -7.16
C LEU A 107 -19.89 -9.93 -6.74
N ARG A 108 -19.26 -8.95 -7.38
CA ARG A 108 -19.57 -7.53 -7.14
C ARG A 108 -21.03 -7.20 -7.43
N THR A 109 -21.61 -7.82 -8.45
CA THR A 109 -23.01 -7.60 -8.84
C THR A 109 -23.99 -8.42 -8.01
N THR A 110 -23.67 -9.67 -7.69
CA THR A 110 -24.63 -10.59 -7.05
C THR A 110 -24.51 -10.63 -5.53
N ALA A 111 -23.30 -10.53 -4.98
CA ALA A 111 -23.05 -10.66 -3.55
C ALA A 111 -22.95 -9.31 -2.82
N ASN A 112 -22.81 -8.19 -3.54
CA ASN A 112 -22.52 -6.88 -2.94
C ASN A 112 -21.34 -6.96 -1.95
N ALA A 113 -20.30 -7.71 -2.32
CA ALA A 113 -19.12 -7.97 -1.50
C ALA A 113 -18.25 -6.71 -1.38
N GLU A 114 -17.92 -6.32 -0.14
CA GLU A 114 -17.00 -5.23 0.16
C GLU A 114 -15.58 -5.61 -0.30
N LEU A 115 -14.84 -4.64 -0.86
CA LEU A 115 -13.46 -4.84 -1.34
C LEU A 115 -13.26 -6.13 -2.18
N CYS A 116 -14.24 -6.48 -3.02
CA CYS A 116 -14.24 -7.72 -3.79
C CYS A 116 -13.16 -7.72 -4.89
N THR A 117 -11.93 -8.03 -4.49
CA THR A 117 -10.75 -8.20 -5.36
C THR A 117 -10.55 -9.67 -5.73
N GLN A 118 -9.52 -9.98 -6.52
CA GLN A 118 -9.14 -11.36 -6.78
C GLN A 118 -8.69 -12.07 -5.48
N ALA A 119 -7.98 -11.37 -4.58
CA ALA A 119 -7.58 -11.92 -3.28
C ALA A 119 -8.79 -12.28 -2.41
N TRP A 120 -9.84 -11.43 -2.42
CA TRP A 120 -11.11 -11.73 -1.76
C TRP A 120 -11.69 -13.07 -2.22
N ALA A 121 -11.75 -13.30 -3.54
CA ALA A 121 -12.32 -14.53 -4.10
C ALA A 121 -11.44 -15.76 -3.82
N LYS A 122 -10.11 -15.61 -3.80
CA LYS A 122 -9.20 -16.70 -3.40
C LYS A 122 -9.44 -17.12 -1.96
N PHE A 123 -9.56 -16.16 -1.05
CA PHE A 123 -9.74 -16.48 0.36
C PHE A 123 -11.12 -17.02 0.69
N TYR A 124 -12.17 -16.49 0.05
CA TYR A 124 -13.51 -17.06 0.20
C TYR A 124 -13.58 -18.50 -0.34
N GLU A 125 -12.85 -18.81 -1.42
CA GLU A 125 -12.67 -20.17 -1.93
C GLU A 125 -11.96 -21.07 -0.91
N VAL A 126 -10.91 -20.56 -0.26
CA VAL A 126 -10.19 -21.25 0.82
C VAL A 126 -11.13 -21.54 2.01
N LEU A 127 -11.90 -20.55 2.47
CA LEU A 127 -12.86 -20.69 3.57
C LEU A 127 -13.96 -21.72 3.25
N GLY A 128 -14.41 -21.78 2.00
CA GLY A 128 -15.42 -22.74 1.56
C GLY A 128 -14.88 -24.15 1.31
N THR A 129 -13.56 -24.32 1.17
CA THR A 129 -12.91 -25.61 0.86
C THR A 129 -12.34 -26.28 2.11
N PHE A 130 -11.88 -25.50 3.10
CA PHE A 130 -11.20 -26.01 4.28
C PHE A 130 -11.87 -25.54 5.57
N ASP A 131 -11.86 -26.41 6.58
CA ASP A 131 -12.35 -26.08 7.93
C ASP A 131 -11.32 -25.22 8.67
N LEU A 132 -11.40 -23.91 8.47
CA LEU A 132 -10.47 -22.91 9.04
C LEU A 132 -10.96 -22.27 10.33
N LEU A 133 -12.20 -22.50 10.71
CA LEU A 133 -12.84 -21.89 11.87
C LEU A 133 -13.01 -22.98 12.94
N PRO A 134 -12.12 -23.04 13.96
CA PRO A 134 -12.18 -24.10 14.96
C PRO A 134 -13.57 -24.19 15.60
N ALA A 135 -14.14 -25.38 15.66
CA ALA A 135 -15.48 -25.61 16.18
C ALA A 135 -15.62 -25.11 17.63
N GLU A 136 -14.56 -25.21 18.43
CA GLU A 136 -14.51 -24.72 19.80
C GLU A 136 -14.65 -23.20 19.88
N ALA A 137 -14.03 -22.47 18.94
CA ALA A 137 -14.12 -21.01 18.86
C ALA A 137 -15.56 -20.57 18.52
N LEU A 138 -16.16 -21.26 17.54
CA LEU A 138 -17.55 -21.02 17.13
C LEU A 138 -18.54 -21.37 18.25
N GLN A 139 -18.31 -22.45 19.00
CA GLN A 139 -19.14 -22.83 20.15
C GLN A 139 -19.05 -21.83 21.29
N ARG A 140 -17.87 -21.28 21.56
CA ARG A 140 -17.66 -20.21 22.55
C ARG A 140 -18.23 -18.86 22.09
N GLY A 141 -18.44 -18.71 20.79
CA GLY A 141 -18.93 -17.47 20.18
C GLY A 141 -17.86 -16.38 20.06
N GLU A 142 -16.57 -16.71 20.19
CA GLU A 142 -15.45 -15.77 20.11
C GLU A 142 -14.46 -16.24 19.04
N LEU A 143 -14.19 -15.38 18.05
CA LEU A 143 -13.22 -15.64 16.99
C LEU A 143 -12.17 -14.54 16.95
N LEU A 144 -10.90 -14.93 17.05
CA LEU A 144 -9.76 -14.02 16.91
C LEU A 144 -8.90 -14.42 15.71
N SER A 145 -8.73 -13.51 14.76
CA SER A 145 -7.88 -13.71 13.58
C SER A 145 -6.79 -12.66 13.45
N VAL A 146 -5.60 -13.06 12.98
CA VAL A 146 -4.50 -12.14 12.66
C VAL A 146 -4.17 -12.24 11.17
N HIS A 147 -4.02 -11.11 10.49
CA HIS A 147 -3.77 -11.07 9.04
C HIS A 147 -2.45 -10.35 8.75
N LEU A 148 -1.46 -11.09 8.28
CA LEU A 148 -0.10 -10.60 8.02
C LEU A 148 0.05 -10.18 6.55
N CYS A 149 0.74 -9.05 6.33
CA CYS A 149 0.97 -8.46 5.02
C CYS A 149 -0.33 -8.27 4.20
N GLU A 150 -1.40 -7.84 4.87
CA GLU A 150 -2.78 -8.04 4.40
C GLU A 150 -3.35 -6.89 3.53
N ALA A 151 -2.65 -5.76 3.39
CA ALA A 151 -3.14 -4.64 2.57
C ALA A 151 -3.61 -5.15 1.17
N PRO A 152 -4.74 -4.65 0.62
CA PRO A 152 -5.61 -3.60 1.15
C PRO A 152 -6.62 -4.09 2.20
N GLY A 153 -6.64 -5.38 2.55
CA GLY A 153 -7.59 -5.98 3.50
C GLY A 153 -8.62 -6.93 2.88
N ALA A 154 -8.26 -7.59 1.78
CA ALA A 154 -9.21 -8.40 1.00
C ALA A 154 -9.63 -9.69 1.72
N PHE A 155 -8.71 -10.37 2.43
CA PHE A 155 -9.03 -11.56 3.21
C PHE A 155 -9.84 -11.20 4.44
N ILE A 156 -9.54 -10.06 5.09
CA ILE A 156 -10.35 -9.53 6.21
C ILE A 156 -11.80 -9.31 5.75
N SER A 157 -11.99 -8.63 4.63
CA SER A 157 -13.34 -8.37 4.09
C SER A 157 -14.05 -9.65 3.64
N ALA A 158 -13.33 -10.62 3.06
CA ALA A 158 -13.88 -11.93 2.72
C ALA A 158 -14.30 -12.73 3.97
N LEU A 159 -13.50 -12.71 5.04
CA LEU A 159 -13.84 -13.34 6.31
C LEU A 159 -15.09 -12.72 6.93
N ASN A 160 -15.17 -11.39 6.97
CA ASN A 160 -16.35 -10.68 7.44
C ASN A 160 -17.60 -11.13 6.66
N HIS A 161 -17.49 -11.16 5.32
CA HIS A 161 -18.59 -11.56 4.46
C HIS A 161 -19.02 -12.98 4.79
N PHE A 162 -18.09 -13.93 4.82
CA PHE A 162 -18.35 -15.34 5.10
C PHE A 162 -19.07 -15.52 6.45
N LEU A 163 -18.57 -14.91 7.53
CA LEU A 163 -19.17 -15.03 8.86
C LEU A 163 -20.59 -14.46 8.90
N LYS A 164 -20.80 -13.27 8.33
CA LYS A 164 -22.11 -12.60 8.35
C LYS A 164 -23.13 -13.26 7.42
N SER A 165 -22.72 -13.72 6.24
CA SER A 165 -23.63 -14.37 5.28
C SER A 165 -24.04 -15.77 5.69
N SER A 166 -23.17 -16.47 6.42
CA SER A 166 -23.43 -17.82 6.95
C SER A 166 -24.28 -17.80 8.23
N GLY A 167 -24.57 -16.61 8.78
CA GLY A 167 -25.39 -16.48 9.98
C GLY A 167 -24.71 -17.00 11.24
N MET A 168 -23.39 -17.05 11.27
CA MET A 168 -22.62 -17.60 12.40
C MET A 168 -22.64 -16.58 13.56
N PRO A 169 -23.19 -16.94 14.74
CA PRO A 169 -23.18 -16.06 15.90
C PRO A 169 -21.79 -16.10 16.54
N CYS A 170 -20.88 -15.25 16.07
CA CYS A 170 -19.57 -15.06 16.69
C CYS A 170 -19.23 -13.57 16.83
N ASP A 171 -18.68 -13.21 17.98
CA ASP A 171 -17.95 -11.97 18.17
C ASP A 171 -16.57 -12.14 17.56
N TRP A 172 -16.34 -11.44 16.44
CA TRP A 172 -15.13 -11.57 15.66
C TRP A 172 -14.24 -10.34 15.88
N SER A 173 -13.08 -10.59 16.49
CA SER A 173 -12.00 -9.64 16.65
C SER A 173 -10.87 -9.95 15.66
N TRP A 174 -10.24 -8.92 15.14
CA TRP A 174 -9.11 -9.09 14.22
C TRP A 174 -8.03 -8.05 14.44
N THR A 175 -6.81 -8.40 14.05
CA THR A 175 -5.68 -7.48 13.95
C THR A 175 -4.97 -7.77 12.63
N ALA A 176 -4.55 -6.73 11.92
CA ALA A 176 -3.83 -6.88 10.67
C ALA A 176 -2.49 -6.17 10.72
N SER A 177 -1.52 -6.61 9.94
CA SER A 177 -0.24 -5.91 9.75
C SER A 177 0.10 -5.85 8.27
N THR A 178 0.82 -4.81 7.88
CA THR A 178 1.33 -4.56 6.54
C THR A 178 2.36 -3.44 6.63
N LEU A 179 3.23 -3.31 5.61
CA LEU A 179 4.06 -2.12 5.49
C LEU A 179 3.17 -0.88 5.47
N ASN A 180 3.41 0.05 6.40
CA ASN A 180 2.52 1.19 6.59
C ASN A 180 2.52 2.07 5.34
N PRO A 181 1.39 2.21 4.61
CA PRO A 181 1.32 3.06 3.41
C PRO A 181 1.43 4.56 3.74
N TYR A 182 1.31 4.93 5.01
CA TYR A 182 1.43 6.30 5.49
C TYR A 182 2.78 6.60 6.14
N TYR A 183 3.68 5.62 6.25
CA TYR A 183 5.08 5.89 6.59
C TYR A 183 5.83 6.29 5.33
N GLU A 184 6.19 7.56 5.23
CA GLU A 184 6.61 8.23 4.00
C GLU A 184 7.92 7.69 3.42
N ALA A 185 8.74 7.00 4.22
CA ALA A 185 9.95 6.34 3.74
C ALA A 185 9.70 4.94 3.14
N ASN A 186 8.50 4.37 3.32
CA ASN A 186 8.14 3.14 2.61
C ASN A 186 7.89 3.46 1.13
N GLY A 187 8.63 2.80 0.24
CA GLY A 187 8.43 2.92 -1.21
C GLY A 187 7.17 2.18 -1.68
N ARG A 188 6.46 2.73 -2.68
CA ARG A 188 5.21 2.15 -3.20
C ARG A 188 5.41 0.91 -4.08
N THR A 189 6.64 0.56 -4.44
CA THR A 189 6.97 -0.76 -5.00
C THR A 189 6.77 -1.88 -3.97
N HIS A 190 6.76 -1.53 -2.68
CA HIS A 190 6.60 -2.47 -1.57
C HIS A 190 5.28 -2.27 -0.79
N THR A 191 4.54 -1.19 -1.03
CA THR A 191 3.24 -0.92 -0.39
C THR A 191 2.08 -0.94 -1.39
N ILE A 192 0.90 -1.36 -0.93
CA ILE A 192 -0.29 -1.40 -1.77
C ILE A 192 -0.99 -0.04 -1.73
N ALA A 193 -1.29 0.50 -2.92
CA ALA A 193 -1.85 1.83 -3.09
C ALA A 193 -3.35 1.95 -2.74
N ASP A 194 -4.07 0.84 -2.68
CA ASP A 194 -5.47 0.79 -2.29
C ASP A 194 -5.58 0.74 -0.75
N ASP A 195 -6.15 1.77 -0.15
CA ASP A 195 -6.26 1.95 1.30
C ASP A 195 -7.72 2.00 1.77
N ARG A 196 -8.69 1.62 0.92
CA ARG A 196 -10.13 1.84 1.19
C ARG A 196 -10.63 1.25 2.50
N LEU A 197 -10.19 0.02 2.83
CA LEU A 197 -10.50 -0.59 4.11
C LEU A 197 -9.56 -0.08 5.19
N LEU A 198 -8.25 -0.06 4.91
CA LEU A 198 -7.20 0.36 5.83
C LEU A 198 -7.48 1.74 6.45
N ALA A 199 -7.71 2.77 5.64
CA ALA A 199 -7.99 4.13 6.08
C ALA A 199 -9.19 4.24 7.04
N ARG A 200 -10.16 3.33 6.93
CA ARG A 200 -11.39 3.33 7.75
C ARG A 200 -11.34 2.35 8.93
N THR A 201 -10.26 1.59 9.04
CA THR A 201 -10.08 0.56 10.06
C THR A 201 -8.71 0.66 10.72
N LEU A 202 -8.05 1.81 10.62
CA LEU A 202 -6.70 2.07 11.15
C LEU A 202 -6.47 1.56 12.60
N PRO A 203 -7.41 1.68 13.55
CA PRO A 203 -7.23 1.15 14.90
C PRO A 203 -6.97 -0.36 15.01
N TRP A 204 -7.31 -1.14 13.97
CA TRP A 204 -7.09 -2.59 13.91
C TRP A 204 -5.81 -2.97 13.13
N TRP A 205 -5.06 -1.99 12.62
CA TRP A 205 -3.78 -2.22 11.94
C TRP A 205 -2.60 -1.99 12.87
N PHE A 206 -1.71 -2.97 12.91
CA PHE A 206 -0.47 -2.96 13.68
C PHE A 206 0.72 -2.64 12.77
N PHE A 207 1.34 -1.48 13.01
CA PHE A 207 2.51 -0.98 12.27
C PHE A 207 3.82 -1.04 13.06
N GLY A 208 3.82 -1.66 14.24
CA GLY A 208 4.97 -1.66 15.15
C GLY A 208 5.20 -0.32 15.85
N SER A 209 6.02 -0.33 16.89
CA SER A 209 6.40 0.88 17.65
C SER A 209 7.15 1.91 16.82
N ASP A 210 7.79 1.49 15.73
CA ASP A 210 8.53 2.36 14.82
C ASP A 210 7.67 2.89 13.64
N ASN A 211 6.41 2.42 13.55
CA ASN A 211 5.39 2.77 12.57
C ASN A 211 5.71 2.39 11.10
N THR A 212 6.78 1.65 10.83
CA THR A 212 7.14 1.21 9.47
C THR A 212 6.22 0.10 8.95
N GLY A 213 5.67 -0.72 9.83
CA GLY A 213 4.88 -1.91 9.48
C GLY A 213 5.70 -3.08 8.93
N ASP A 214 7.03 -3.05 9.07
CA ASP A 214 7.89 -4.13 8.59
C ASP A 214 7.81 -5.35 9.52
N ILE A 215 7.07 -6.38 9.10
CA ILE A 215 6.89 -7.62 9.87
C ILE A 215 8.18 -8.42 10.02
N MET A 216 9.23 -8.13 9.24
CA MET A 216 10.52 -8.81 9.32
C MET A 216 11.40 -8.23 10.43
N ARG A 217 10.93 -7.24 11.19
CA ARG A 217 11.61 -6.77 12.41
C ARG A 217 11.25 -7.66 13.60
N GLN A 218 12.27 -8.16 14.29
CA GLN A 218 12.10 -8.99 15.49
C GLN A 218 11.29 -8.27 16.59
N GLU A 219 11.50 -6.97 16.77
CA GLU A 219 10.76 -6.14 17.72
C GLU A 219 9.25 -6.19 17.44
N HIS A 220 8.84 -6.06 16.18
CA HIS A 220 7.44 -6.09 15.78
C HIS A 220 6.79 -7.45 15.99
N LEU A 221 7.51 -8.54 15.76
CA LEU A 221 7.04 -9.88 16.11
C LEU A 221 6.69 -9.98 17.61
N LEU A 222 7.59 -9.52 18.48
CA LEU A 222 7.40 -9.59 19.93
C LEU A 222 6.28 -8.66 20.41
N GLU A 223 6.18 -7.46 19.84
CA GLU A 223 5.11 -6.51 20.11
C GLU A 223 3.73 -7.03 19.68
N LEU A 224 3.63 -7.59 18.47
CA LEU A 224 2.40 -8.21 17.98
C LEU A 224 1.99 -9.39 18.85
N GLN A 225 2.94 -10.23 19.22
CA GLN A 225 2.70 -11.34 20.14
C GLN A 225 2.18 -10.85 21.50
N ALA A 226 2.75 -9.78 22.05
CA ALA A 226 2.26 -9.18 23.29
C ALA A 226 0.86 -8.57 23.13
N LEU A 227 0.59 -7.91 22.00
CA LEU A 227 -0.71 -7.32 21.67
C LEU A 227 -1.82 -8.37 21.66
N VAL A 228 -1.65 -9.45 20.90
CA VAL A 228 -2.68 -10.49 20.76
C VAL A 228 -2.89 -11.30 22.04
N ARG A 229 -1.86 -11.49 22.86
CA ARG A 229 -1.98 -12.13 24.18
C ARG A 229 -2.79 -11.30 25.18
N ARG A 230 -2.75 -9.97 25.07
CA ARG A 230 -3.59 -9.08 25.90
C ARG A 230 -5.06 -9.07 25.43
N GLY A 231 -5.30 -9.36 24.15
CA GLY A 231 -6.59 -9.19 23.49
C GLY A 231 -7.63 -10.29 23.70
N GLY A 232 -7.33 -11.40 24.39
CA GLY A 232 -8.33 -12.42 24.68
C GLY A 232 -7.80 -13.69 25.35
N ALA A 233 -8.66 -14.36 26.12
CA ALA A 233 -8.33 -15.59 26.84
C ALA A 233 -8.25 -16.84 25.94
N GLY A 234 -8.83 -16.80 24.73
CA GLY A 234 -8.91 -17.93 23.79
C GLY A 234 -7.71 -18.10 22.84
N GLY A 235 -6.84 -17.10 22.71
CA GLY A 235 -5.72 -17.10 21.77
C GLY A 235 -6.12 -16.91 20.29
N VAL A 236 -5.15 -16.90 19.38
CA VAL A 236 -5.39 -16.65 17.94
C VAL A 236 -5.85 -17.94 17.25
N HIS A 237 -7.00 -17.91 16.58
CA HIS A 237 -7.63 -19.07 15.95
C HIS A 237 -7.25 -19.23 14.48
N LEU A 238 -7.03 -18.11 13.80
CA LEU A 238 -6.71 -18.07 12.38
C LEU A 238 -5.63 -17.02 12.12
N VAL A 239 -4.54 -17.45 11.48
CA VAL A 239 -3.55 -16.53 10.90
C VAL A 239 -3.59 -16.64 9.39
N THR A 240 -3.65 -15.51 8.71
CA THR A 240 -3.46 -15.43 7.26
C THR A 240 -2.19 -14.64 6.96
N ALA A 241 -1.56 -14.96 5.83
CA ALA A 241 -0.36 -14.30 5.35
C ALA A 241 -0.39 -14.27 3.81
N ASP A 242 -0.57 -13.09 3.23
CA ASP A 242 -0.62 -12.88 1.76
C ASP A 242 0.54 -11.98 1.25
N GLY A 243 1.64 -11.93 2.01
CA GLY A 243 2.80 -11.11 1.73
C GLY A 243 3.59 -11.52 0.49
N SER A 244 4.13 -10.52 -0.21
CA SER A 244 5.06 -10.70 -1.32
C SER A 244 5.80 -9.39 -1.63
N PHE A 245 6.88 -9.48 -2.39
CA PHE A 245 7.59 -8.34 -2.96
C PHE A 245 7.42 -8.32 -4.49
N ASP A 246 7.58 -7.15 -5.10
CA ASP A 246 7.61 -7.06 -6.55
C ASP A 246 8.85 -7.78 -7.10
N CYS A 247 8.63 -8.96 -7.68
CA CYS A 247 9.67 -9.79 -8.30
C CYS A 247 9.58 -9.74 -9.84
N GLN A 248 8.97 -8.71 -10.43
CA GLN A 248 8.84 -8.59 -11.88
C GLN A 248 10.19 -8.48 -12.61
N GLU A 249 11.24 -8.04 -11.92
CA GLU A 249 12.58 -7.92 -12.50
C GLU A 249 13.28 -9.27 -12.69
N ASP A 250 13.01 -10.23 -11.80
CA ASP A 250 13.48 -11.62 -11.91
C ASP A 250 12.39 -12.59 -11.44
N PRO A 251 11.38 -12.85 -12.28
CA PRO A 251 10.27 -13.74 -11.93
C PRO A 251 10.69 -15.22 -11.85
N GLY A 252 11.90 -15.57 -12.29
CA GLY A 252 12.47 -16.91 -12.20
C GLY A 252 12.99 -17.24 -10.80
N GLU A 253 13.40 -16.22 -10.04
CA GLU A 253 13.96 -16.32 -8.68
C GLU A 253 12.99 -15.84 -7.58
N GLN A 254 11.72 -15.62 -7.92
CA GLN A 254 10.68 -15.15 -6.99
C GLN A 254 10.60 -15.96 -5.69
N GLU A 255 10.75 -17.29 -5.77
CA GLU A 255 10.70 -18.17 -4.60
C GLU A 255 11.83 -17.85 -3.60
N ALA A 256 13.07 -17.74 -4.09
CA ALA A 256 14.22 -17.43 -3.26
C ALA A 256 14.15 -16.00 -2.70
N ALA A 257 13.67 -15.04 -3.50
CA ALA A 257 13.55 -13.64 -3.11
C ALA A 257 12.53 -13.41 -1.97
N VAL A 258 11.42 -14.16 -1.95
CA VAL A 258 10.34 -14.00 -0.96
C VAL A 258 10.50 -14.95 0.24
N ALA A 259 11.35 -15.98 0.15
CA ALA A 259 11.57 -16.96 1.22
C ALA A 259 11.84 -16.37 2.62
N PRO A 260 12.65 -15.30 2.80
CA PRO A 260 12.81 -14.68 4.13
C PRO A 260 11.49 -14.17 4.73
N LEU A 261 10.65 -13.52 3.91
CA LEU A 261 9.35 -13.00 4.35
C LEU A 261 8.41 -14.14 4.74
N GLN A 262 8.31 -15.18 3.91
CA GLN A 262 7.46 -16.36 4.18
C GLN A 262 7.87 -17.07 5.46
N LEU A 263 9.18 -17.18 5.73
CA LEU A 263 9.67 -17.76 6.98
C LEU A 263 9.33 -16.86 8.17
N CYS A 264 9.46 -15.54 8.04
CA CYS A 264 9.02 -14.58 9.05
C CYS A 264 7.51 -14.70 9.35
N GLU A 265 6.66 -14.74 8.32
CA GLU A 265 5.21 -14.92 8.45
C GLU A 265 4.85 -16.24 9.14
N ALA A 266 5.51 -17.34 8.76
CA ALA A 266 5.31 -18.65 9.37
C ALA A 266 5.76 -18.68 10.85
N VAL A 267 6.93 -18.13 11.17
CA VAL A 267 7.42 -18.04 12.56
C VAL A 267 6.49 -17.16 13.39
N CYS A 268 6.00 -16.05 12.83
CA CYS A 268 5.01 -15.20 13.47
C CYS A 268 3.74 -15.98 13.78
N ALA A 269 3.19 -16.70 12.82
CA ALA A 269 2.00 -17.54 13.02
C ALA A 269 2.20 -18.58 14.11
N LEU A 270 3.30 -19.35 14.07
CA LEU A 270 3.65 -20.37 15.07
C LEU A 270 3.85 -19.78 16.48
N MET A 271 4.18 -18.48 16.57
CA MET A 271 4.37 -17.79 17.85
C MET A 271 3.10 -17.25 18.49
N ILE A 272 2.02 -17.10 17.73
CA ILE A 272 0.76 -16.48 18.19
C ILE A 272 -0.46 -17.41 18.13
N LEU A 273 -0.42 -18.46 17.31
CA LEU A 273 -1.53 -19.41 17.18
C LEU A 273 -1.81 -20.14 18.49
N ALA A 274 -3.10 -20.25 18.82
CA ALA A 274 -3.59 -21.14 19.85
C ALA A 274 -3.54 -22.61 19.37
N PRO A 275 -3.43 -23.59 20.28
CA PRO A 275 -3.64 -24.99 19.94
C PRO A 275 -4.95 -25.19 19.17
N GLY A 276 -4.91 -25.98 18.10
CA GLY A 276 -6.06 -26.18 17.20
C GLY A 276 -6.24 -25.10 16.12
N GLY A 277 -5.53 -23.97 16.21
CA GLY A 277 -5.62 -22.88 15.25
C GLY A 277 -5.13 -23.24 13.83
N CYS A 278 -5.45 -22.36 12.87
CA CYS A 278 -5.16 -22.56 11.45
C CYS A 278 -4.25 -21.46 10.87
N LEU A 279 -3.43 -21.81 9.88
CA LEU A 279 -2.61 -20.89 9.10
C LEU A 279 -2.94 -21.02 7.61
N VAL A 280 -3.16 -19.89 6.95
CA VAL A 280 -3.18 -19.77 5.48
C VAL A 280 -2.00 -18.91 5.06
N LEU A 281 -1.02 -19.51 4.37
CA LEU A 281 0.21 -18.84 3.96
C LEU A 281 0.35 -18.87 2.43
N LYS A 282 0.52 -17.70 1.82
CA LYS A 282 0.83 -17.59 0.40
C LYS A 282 2.25 -18.06 0.11
N MET A 283 2.37 -18.94 -0.87
CA MET A 283 3.63 -19.40 -1.43
C MET A 283 3.68 -19.18 -2.94
N PHE A 284 4.83 -19.44 -3.54
CA PHE A 284 4.99 -19.45 -4.99
C PHE A 284 5.27 -20.87 -5.46
N THR A 285 6.30 -21.06 -6.29
CA THR A 285 6.88 -22.40 -6.45
C THR A 285 7.38 -22.92 -5.12
N LEU A 286 7.57 -24.24 -5.05
CA LEU A 286 8.03 -24.96 -3.86
C LEU A 286 9.28 -25.79 -4.21
N LEU A 287 10.14 -25.27 -5.08
CA LEU A 287 11.25 -26.00 -5.70
C LEU A 287 12.60 -25.75 -5.02
N GLU A 288 12.66 -24.76 -4.13
CA GLU A 288 13.83 -24.40 -3.35
C GLU A 288 13.87 -25.08 -2.00
N HIS A 289 15.10 -25.30 -1.52
CA HIS A 289 15.33 -25.94 -0.22
C HIS A 289 14.67 -25.17 0.94
N SER A 290 14.61 -23.84 0.86
CA SER A 290 13.90 -23.00 1.84
C SER A 290 12.43 -23.40 1.98
N SER A 291 11.75 -23.64 0.86
CA SER A 291 10.35 -24.08 0.83
C SER A 291 10.21 -25.50 1.39
N VAL A 292 11.11 -26.41 1.01
CA VAL A 292 11.15 -27.79 1.54
C VAL A 292 11.23 -27.78 3.06
N SER A 293 12.19 -27.04 3.62
CA SER A 293 12.37 -26.95 5.08
C SER A 293 11.18 -26.30 5.78
N LEU A 294 10.63 -25.23 5.22
CA LEU A 294 9.45 -24.55 5.78
C LEU A 294 8.22 -25.46 5.80
N LEU A 295 7.94 -26.16 4.70
CA LEU A 295 6.85 -27.12 4.63
C LEU A 295 7.04 -28.29 5.60
N TYR A 296 8.28 -28.76 5.79
CA TYR A 296 8.57 -29.79 6.79
C TYR A 296 8.30 -29.30 8.22
N LEU A 297 8.73 -28.07 8.56
CA LEU A 297 8.42 -27.43 9.85
C LEU A 297 6.90 -27.38 10.08
N LEU A 298 6.12 -26.97 9.07
CA LEU A 298 4.66 -26.89 9.15
C LEU A 298 4.02 -28.28 9.24
N ALA A 299 4.48 -29.27 8.49
CA ALA A 299 3.97 -30.64 8.50
C ALA A 299 4.18 -31.34 9.85
N CYS A 300 5.23 -30.98 10.58
CA CYS A 300 5.47 -31.41 11.96
C CYS A 300 4.63 -30.63 12.99
N SER A 301 4.22 -29.39 12.68
CA SER A 301 3.56 -28.47 13.63
C SER A 301 2.04 -28.46 13.55
N PHE A 302 1.45 -28.99 12.47
CA PHE A 302 0.01 -29.00 12.23
C PHE A 302 -0.51 -30.42 11.98
N ARG A 303 -1.79 -30.65 12.30
CA ARG A 303 -2.48 -31.93 12.03
C ARG A 303 -2.58 -32.21 10.53
N THR A 304 -2.91 -31.22 9.72
CA THR A 304 -2.94 -31.35 8.26
C THR A 304 -2.31 -30.15 7.58
N VAL A 305 -1.50 -30.39 6.55
CA VAL A 305 -0.94 -29.37 5.67
C VAL A 305 -1.31 -29.70 4.23
N ARG A 306 -1.91 -28.74 3.54
CA ARG A 306 -2.31 -28.87 2.13
C ARG A 306 -1.75 -27.72 1.31
N VAL A 307 -1.32 -28.03 0.08
CA VAL A 307 -0.97 -27.06 -0.95
C VAL A 307 -2.17 -26.91 -1.87
N PHE A 308 -2.59 -25.67 -2.08
CA PHE A 308 -3.80 -25.34 -2.82
C PHE A 308 -3.54 -24.27 -3.87
N LYS A 309 -4.05 -24.48 -5.09
CA LYS A 309 -4.13 -23.42 -6.11
C LYS A 309 -5.59 -23.07 -6.39
N PRO A 310 -6.14 -22.01 -5.75
CA PRO A 310 -7.50 -21.56 -6.00
C PRO A 310 -7.79 -21.41 -7.49
N ALA A 311 -8.99 -21.76 -7.95
CA ALA A 311 -9.48 -21.50 -9.30
C ALA A 311 -9.39 -20.01 -9.65
N THR A 312 -9.67 -19.18 -8.65
CA THR A 312 -9.65 -17.72 -8.75
C THR A 312 -8.25 -17.11 -8.70
N SER A 313 -7.17 -17.88 -8.48
CA SER A 313 -5.78 -17.47 -8.72
C SER A 313 -5.43 -17.62 -10.20
N LYS A 314 -4.59 -16.72 -10.75
CA LYS A 314 -4.23 -16.78 -12.18
C LYS A 314 -3.55 -18.11 -12.48
N PRO A 315 -4.03 -18.93 -13.42
CA PRO A 315 -3.56 -20.30 -13.57
C PRO A 315 -2.10 -20.38 -14.07
N GLY A 316 -1.64 -19.40 -14.85
CA GLY A 316 -0.27 -19.34 -15.37
C GLY A 316 0.78 -18.75 -14.42
N ASN A 317 0.38 -18.24 -13.25
CA ASN A 317 1.34 -17.74 -12.25
C ASN A 317 1.78 -18.86 -11.30
N SER A 318 2.85 -18.61 -10.54
CA SER A 318 3.38 -19.57 -9.57
C SER A 318 2.72 -19.48 -8.20
N GLU A 319 1.72 -18.63 -7.99
CA GLU A 319 1.10 -18.44 -6.68
C GLU A 319 0.33 -19.69 -6.23
N LEU A 320 0.62 -20.13 -5.00
CA LEU A 320 0.01 -21.23 -4.28
C LEU A 320 -0.34 -20.79 -2.85
N TYR A 321 -1.15 -21.55 -2.14
CA TYR A 321 -1.44 -21.35 -0.72
C TYR A 321 -1.17 -22.63 0.06
N LEU A 322 -0.47 -22.51 1.18
CA LEU A 322 -0.41 -23.54 2.21
C LEU A 322 -1.59 -23.32 3.15
N VAL A 323 -2.36 -24.38 3.35
CA VAL A 323 -3.48 -24.42 4.28
C VAL A 323 -3.16 -25.43 5.37
N CYS A 324 -2.80 -24.90 6.54
CA CYS A 324 -2.39 -25.66 7.72
C CYS A 324 -3.52 -25.61 8.75
N VAL A 325 -4.03 -26.77 9.17
CA VAL A 325 -5.18 -26.88 10.07
C VAL A 325 -4.80 -27.69 11.30
N GLY A 326 -5.20 -27.18 12.48
CA GLY A 326 -5.02 -27.86 13.76
C GLY A 326 -3.59 -27.79 14.27
N PHE A 327 -3.16 -26.61 14.72
CA PHE A 327 -1.84 -26.41 15.32
C PHE A 327 -1.63 -27.30 16.57
N GLN A 328 -0.56 -28.10 16.60
CA GLN A 328 -0.31 -29.11 17.64
C GLN A 328 0.76 -28.69 18.67
N ALA A 329 1.48 -27.58 18.44
CA ALA A 329 2.52 -27.05 19.32
C ALA A 329 3.44 -28.12 19.97
N PRO A 330 4.15 -28.95 19.17
CA PRO A 330 4.96 -30.04 19.72
C PRO A 330 6.08 -29.52 20.62
N GLU A 331 6.50 -30.31 21.61
CA GLU A 331 7.46 -29.88 22.64
C GLU A 331 8.78 -29.33 22.05
N GLN A 332 9.26 -29.94 20.96
CA GLN A 332 10.49 -29.55 20.27
C GLN A 332 10.36 -28.20 19.52
N LEU A 333 9.14 -27.73 19.25
CA LEU A 333 8.91 -26.47 18.55
C LEU A 333 9.36 -25.27 19.38
N ARG A 334 9.19 -25.30 20.71
CA ARG A 334 9.53 -24.17 21.58
C ARG A 334 11.02 -23.78 21.52
N PRO A 335 12.00 -24.70 21.73
CA PRO A 335 13.41 -24.32 21.64
C PRO A 335 13.82 -23.96 20.20
N LEU A 336 13.17 -24.56 19.20
CA LEU A 336 13.36 -24.22 17.79
C LEU A 336 12.94 -22.77 17.51
N LEU A 337 11.71 -22.38 17.90
CA LEU A 337 11.22 -21.01 17.76
C LEU A 337 12.09 -20.02 18.53
N ALA A 338 12.60 -20.37 19.71
CA ALA A 338 13.53 -19.50 20.44
C ALA A 338 14.81 -19.20 19.64
N LYS A 339 15.35 -20.17 18.90
CA LYS A 339 16.49 -19.96 17.98
C LYS A 339 16.09 -19.13 16.77
N LEU A 340 14.94 -19.41 16.14
CA LEU A 340 14.46 -18.67 14.98
C LEU A 340 14.14 -17.21 15.31
N VAL A 341 13.54 -16.94 16.47
CA VAL A 341 13.29 -15.58 16.94
C VAL A 341 14.59 -14.81 17.04
N ARG A 342 15.66 -15.38 17.62
CA ARG A 342 16.98 -14.72 17.72
C ARG A 342 17.60 -14.34 16.38
N LEU A 343 17.25 -15.06 15.33
CA LEU A 343 17.78 -14.87 13.97
C LEU A 343 16.77 -14.16 13.05
N TYR A 344 15.63 -13.74 13.59
CA TYR A 344 14.48 -13.27 12.84
C TYR A 344 14.80 -12.01 12.02
N GLY A 345 14.38 -12.02 10.75
CA GLY A 345 14.52 -10.91 9.83
C GLY A 345 15.05 -11.31 8.45
N PRO A 346 15.47 -10.33 7.62
CA PRO A 346 15.81 -10.56 6.21
C PRO A 346 17.00 -11.50 6.00
N ASP A 347 17.87 -11.60 7.01
CA ASP A 347 19.04 -12.46 6.99
C ASP A 347 18.80 -13.86 7.60
N MET A 348 17.55 -14.21 7.96
CA MET A 348 17.22 -15.57 8.45
C MET A 348 17.71 -16.66 7.51
N THR A 349 17.68 -16.37 6.22
CA THR A 349 18.25 -17.19 5.15
C THR A 349 19.39 -16.43 4.47
N ARG A 350 20.36 -15.87 5.24
CA ARG A 350 21.54 -15.08 4.80
C ARG A 350 21.86 -15.19 3.29
N ARG A 351 21.14 -14.49 2.42
CA ARG A 351 21.26 -14.61 0.95
C ARG A 351 21.43 -16.05 0.42
N GLY A 352 20.69 -17.02 0.96
CA GLY A 352 20.80 -18.44 0.59
C GLY A 352 22.09 -19.14 1.05
N ALA A 353 22.86 -18.58 1.97
CA ALA A 353 24.10 -19.19 2.46
C ALA A 353 23.86 -20.36 3.42
N VAL A 354 22.67 -20.44 4.03
CA VAL A 354 22.33 -21.46 5.04
C VAL A 354 20.88 -21.91 4.90
N GLY A 355 20.64 -23.23 4.90
CA GLY A 355 19.31 -23.84 4.88
C GLY A 355 18.74 -23.98 6.29
N LEU A 356 17.41 -23.87 6.44
CA LEU A 356 16.74 -23.97 7.75
C LEU A 356 17.01 -25.34 8.41
N PHE A 357 16.88 -26.42 7.66
CA PHE A 357 17.21 -27.77 8.11
C PHE A 357 18.22 -28.44 7.18
N PRO A 358 19.24 -29.13 7.70
CA PRO A 358 20.04 -30.03 6.88
C PRO A 358 19.16 -31.06 6.16
N VAL A 359 19.50 -31.40 4.91
CA VAL A 359 18.68 -32.32 4.09
C VAL A 359 18.52 -33.68 4.75
N HIS A 360 19.56 -34.18 5.43
CA HIS A 360 19.56 -35.47 6.11
C HIS A 360 18.62 -35.52 7.33
N CYS A 361 18.16 -34.37 7.83
CA CYS A 361 17.15 -34.29 8.89
C CYS A 361 15.71 -34.35 8.36
N ILE A 362 15.51 -34.31 7.04
CA ILE A 362 14.20 -34.35 6.41
C ILE A 362 13.94 -35.79 5.92
N PRO A 363 12.89 -36.48 6.40
CA PRO A 363 12.61 -37.86 6.02
C PRO A 363 12.36 -38.02 4.51
N GLU A 364 12.88 -39.09 3.93
CA GLU A 364 12.67 -39.44 2.52
C GLU A 364 11.18 -39.58 2.17
N SER A 365 10.38 -40.08 3.10
CA SER A 365 8.92 -40.18 2.93
C SER A 365 8.24 -38.83 2.74
N PHE A 366 8.76 -37.78 3.38
CA PHE A 366 8.30 -36.41 3.17
C PHE A 366 8.83 -35.86 1.85
N LEU A 367 10.13 -36.02 1.56
CA LEU A 367 10.76 -35.52 0.33
C LEU A 367 10.07 -36.07 -0.92
N ARG A 368 9.75 -37.37 -0.94
CA ARG A 368 9.01 -37.99 -2.04
C ARG A 368 7.62 -37.36 -2.25
N GLN A 369 6.84 -37.18 -1.18
CA GLN A 369 5.52 -36.53 -1.28
C GLN A 369 5.66 -35.08 -1.76
N HIS A 370 6.71 -34.39 -1.32
CA HIS A 370 7.00 -33.03 -1.73
C HIS A 370 7.33 -32.94 -3.23
N GLU A 371 8.13 -33.86 -3.77
CA GLU A 371 8.38 -33.96 -5.22
C GLU A 371 7.08 -34.21 -6.00
N GLU A 372 6.23 -35.14 -5.55
CA GLU A 372 4.93 -35.42 -6.19
C GLU A 372 4.00 -34.19 -6.21
N VAL A 373 3.97 -33.42 -5.12
CA VAL A 373 3.26 -32.14 -5.02
C VAL A 373 3.82 -31.14 -6.03
N CYS A 374 5.15 -31.01 -6.11
CA CYS A 374 5.81 -30.07 -7.00
C CYS A 374 5.57 -30.39 -8.48
N VAL A 375 5.68 -31.66 -8.87
CA VAL A 375 5.37 -32.12 -10.24
C VAL A 375 3.94 -31.77 -10.62
N PHE A 376 2.97 -32.03 -9.72
CA PHE A 376 1.57 -31.74 -9.99
C PHE A 376 1.30 -30.25 -10.30
N PHE A 377 1.82 -29.33 -9.49
CA PHE A 377 1.61 -27.90 -9.73
C PHE A 377 2.46 -27.35 -10.87
N HIS A 378 3.66 -27.90 -11.09
CA HIS A 378 4.48 -27.62 -12.26
C HIS A 378 3.71 -27.92 -13.55
N ASP A 379 3.14 -29.12 -13.67
CA ASP A 379 2.46 -29.57 -14.88
C ASP A 379 1.23 -28.72 -15.20
N LEU A 380 0.45 -28.35 -14.18
CA LEU A 380 -0.70 -27.45 -14.33
C LEU A 380 -0.28 -26.06 -14.85
N GLN A 381 0.82 -25.51 -14.32
CA GLN A 381 1.30 -24.19 -14.73
C GLN A 381 1.87 -24.23 -16.15
N VAL A 382 2.69 -25.24 -16.47
CA VAL A 382 3.27 -25.41 -17.80
C VAL A 382 2.19 -25.62 -18.86
N ALA A 383 1.20 -26.47 -18.59
CA ALA A 383 0.08 -26.70 -19.50
C ALA A 383 -0.68 -25.41 -19.77
N THR A 384 -0.96 -24.61 -18.73
CA THR A 384 -1.64 -23.32 -18.87
C THR A 384 -0.84 -22.32 -19.70
N ILE A 385 0.47 -22.21 -19.48
CA ILE A 385 1.30 -21.25 -20.23
C ILE A 385 1.36 -21.66 -21.71
N LYS A 386 1.55 -22.95 -22.00
CA LYS A 386 1.56 -23.49 -23.37
C LYS A 386 0.23 -23.28 -24.09
N GLU A 387 -0.90 -23.59 -23.45
CA GLU A 387 -2.24 -23.33 -24.01
C GLU A 387 -2.40 -21.84 -24.36
N ASN A 388 -1.99 -20.93 -23.45
CA ASN A 388 -2.08 -19.50 -23.73
C ASN A 388 -1.18 -19.05 -24.88
N LEU A 389 0.02 -19.59 -25.00
CA LEU A 389 0.95 -19.32 -26.10
C LEU A 389 0.38 -19.79 -27.45
N GLU A 390 -0.24 -20.97 -27.49
CA GLU A 390 -0.86 -21.53 -28.68
C GLU A 390 -2.06 -20.69 -29.15
N LEU A 391 -2.88 -20.23 -28.21
CA LEU A 391 -4.06 -19.40 -28.49
C LEU A 391 -3.69 -17.94 -28.83
N PHE A 392 -2.52 -17.45 -28.43
CA PHE A 392 -2.13 -16.05 -28.59
C PHE A 392 -2.02 -15.67 -30.07
N GLY A 393 -2.88 -14.75 -30.52
CA GLY A 393 -2.94 -14.32 -31.92
C GLY A 393 -3.59 -15.32 -32.89
N ARG A 394 -4.09 -16.47 -32.41
CA ARG A 394 -4.69 -17.54 -33.23
C ARG A 394 -6.08 -18.00 -32.77
N MET A 395 -6.66 -17.30 -31.79
CA MET A 395 -7.95 -17.67 -31.21
C MET A 395 -9.11 -17.37 -32.18
N GLY A 396 -9.72 -18.43 -32.70
CA GLY A 396 -10.95 -18.34 -33.52
C GLY A 396 -12.19 -18.00 -32.69
N SER A 397 -13.28 -17.60 -33.37
CA SER A 397 -14.55 -17.22 -32.73
C SER A 397 -15.17 -18.34 -31.90
N GLU A 398 -15.15 -19.58 -32.40
CA GLU A 398 -15.73 -20.74 -31.70
C GLU A 398 -15.06 -21.02 -30.35
N VAL A 399 -13.72 -20.94 -30.30
CA VAL A 399 -12.95 -21.11 -29.06
C VAL A 399 -13.27 -19.99 -28.08
N LYS A 400 -13.37 -18.76 -28.57
CA LYS A 400 -13.73 -17.59 -27.76
C LYS A 400 -15.14 -17.75 -27.15
N ASP A 401 -16.13 -18.11 -27.96
CA ASP A 401 -17.52 -18.31 -27.51
C ASP A 401 -17.61 -19.44 -26.47
N ARG A 402 -16.87 -20.54 -26.68
CA ARG A 402 -16.78 -21.63 -25.70
C ARG A 402 -16.16 -21.15 -24.38
N LEU A 403 -15.04 -20.41 -24.43
CA LEU A 403 -14.39 -19.87 -23.24
C LEU A 403 -15.31 -18.90 -22.48
N GLU A 404 -16.06 -18.06 -23.19
CA GLU A 404 -17.05 -17.17 -22.58
C GLU A 404 -18.15 -17.94 -21.84
N ARG A 405 -18.66 -19.03 -22.42
CA ARG A 405 -19.61 -19.94 -21.74
C ARG A 405 -18.99 -20.57 -20.49
N VAL A 406 -17.79 -21.15 -20.60
CA VAL A 406 -17.06 -21.75 -19.45
C VAL A 406 -16.86 -20.72 -18.34
N ARG A 407 -16.51 -19.48 -18.68
CA ARG A 407 -16.32 -18.39 -17.71
C ARG A 407 -17.61 -18.01 -17.00
N ALA A 408 -18.73 -17.91 -17.73
CA ALA A 408 -20.03 -17.65 -17.14
C ALA A 408 -20.44 -18.78 -16.19
N SER A 409 -20.30 -20.03 -16.63
CA SER A 409 -20.60 -21.22 -15.81
C SER A 409 -19.68 -21.31 -14.58
N THR A 410 -18.41 -20.95 -14.69
CA THR A 410 -17.47 -20.94 -13.57
C THR A 410 -17.90 -19.93 -12.50
N ALA A 411 -18.37 -18.74 -12.90
CA ALA A 411 -18.86 -17.73 -11.96
C ALA A 411 -20.12 -18.18 -11.21
N LEU A 412 -21.07 -18.79 -11.93
CA LEU A 412 -22.28 -19.35 -11.33
C LEU A 412 -21.96 -20.52 -10.39
N TYR A 413 -21.10 -21.45 -10.84
CA TYR A 413 -20.66 -22.58 -10.04
C TYR A 413 -19.97 -22.11 -8.77
N TYR A 414 -19.08 -21.12 -8.83
CA TYR A 414 -18.42 -20.55 -7.66
C TYR A 414 -19.44 -20.07 -6.61
N THR A 415 -20.40 -19.25 -7.03
CA THR A 415 -21.42 -18.69 -6.12
C THR A 415 -22.28 -19.77 -5.50
N GLN A 416 -22.68 -20.79 -6.27
CA GLN A 416 -23.50 -21.89 -5.78
C GLN A 416 -22.72 -22.83 -4.87
N HIS A 417 -21.52 -23.24 -5.29
CA HIS A 417 -20.69 -24.22 -4.59
C HIS A 417 -20.23 -23.70 -3.22
N PHE A 418 -19.79 -22.44 -3.15
CA PHE A 418 -19.38 -21.80 -1.90
C PHE A 418 -20.51 -21.03 -1.20
N GLN A 419 -21.75 -21.16 -1.70
CA GLN A 419 -22.96 -20.56 -1.12
C GLN A 419 -22.81 -19.06 -0.83
N VAL A 420 -22.23 -18.31 -1.75
CA VAL A 420 -22.00 -16.86 -1.55
C VAL A 420 -23.33 -16.13 -1.59
N ARG A 421 -23.74 -15.55 -0.46
CA ARG A 421 -25.00 -14.79 -0.36
C ARG A 421 -24.75 -13.28 -0.40
N PRO A 422 -25.75 -12.47 -0.80
CA PRO A 422 -25.66 -11.02 -0.73
C PRO A 422 -25.45 -10.51 0.70
N LEU A 423 -24.51 -9.59 0.89
CA LEU A 423 -24.25 -8.92 2.17
C LEU A 423 -24.79 -7.49 2.15
N MET A 424 -25.59 -7.14 3.16
CA MET A 424 -26.12 -5.79 3.31
C MET A 424 -25.02 -4.82 3.72
N ARG A 425 -25.03 -3.58 3.19
CA ARG A 425 -24.00 -2.56 3.50
C ARG A 425 -23.85 -2.25 4.99
N LYS A 426 -24.92 -2.38 5.79
CA LYS A 426 -24.85 -2.22 7.26
C LYS A 426 -23.94 -3.24 7.96
N SER A 427 -23.63 -4.34 7.28
CA SER A 427 -22.77 -5.43 7.75
C SER A 427 -21.36 -5.36 7.18
N TRP A 428 -21.06 -4.36 6.34
CA TRP A 428 -19.69 -4.07 5.90
C TRP A 428 -18.84 -3.57 7.07
N LEU A 429 -17.52 -3.74 6.96
CA LEU A 429 -16.56 -3.21 7.93
C LEU A 429 -16.52 -1.68 7.88
N THR A 430 -16.62 -1.10 6.68
CA THR A 430 -16.66 0.35 6.49
C THR A 430 -18.08 0.90 6.66
N ARG A 431 -18.45 1.29 7.90
CA ARG A 431 -19.76 1.88 8.18
C ARG A 431 -19.84 3.34 7.68
N GLY A 432 -20.96 3.72 7.05
CA GLY A 432 -21.43 5.11 7.03
C GLY A 432 -21.15 6.02 5.82
N VAL A 433 -20.47 5.59 4.75
CA VAL A 433 -20.28 6.42 3.53
C VAL A 433 -20.36 5.56 2.28
N SER A 434 -20.94 6.10 1.19
CA SER A 434 -20.99 5.45 -0.13
C SER A 434 -19.58 5.13 -0.62
N VAL A 435 -19.19 3.84 -0.59
CA VAL A 435 -17.97 3.35 -1.24
C VAL A 435 -18.23 3.35 -2.75
N SER A 436 -18.25 4.52 -3.38
CA SER A 436 -18.20 4.63 -4.83
C SER A 436 -16.80 4.26 -5.29
N GLY A 437 -16.47 2.95 -5.30
CA GLY A 437 -15.43 2.28 -6.08
C GLY A 437 -13.97 2.77 -6.03
N ILE A 438 -13.68 3.92 -5.43
CA ILE A 438 -12.45 4.68 -5.59
C ILE A 438 -11.92 4.96 -4.19
N SER A 439 -10.61 4.77 -3.97
CA SER A 439 -9.98 5.23 -2.72
C SER A 439 -10.24 6.71 -2.52
N ALA A 440 -10.28 7.18 -1.27
CA ALA A 440 -10.50 8.60 -0.96
C ALA A 440 -9.53 9.49 -1.77
N LEU A 441 -8.30 9.00 -1.95
CA LEU A 441 -7.24 9.62 -2.75
C LEU A 441 -7.34 9.27 -4.25
N GLY A 442 -7.78 8.07 -4.63
CA GLY A 442 -8.01 7.68 -6.03
C GLY A 442 -9.00 8.58 -6.74
N GLY A 443 -9.98 9.14 -6.02
CA GLY A 443 -10.96 10.08 -6.56
C GLY A 443 -10.36 11.46 -6.79
N VAL A 444 -9.34 11.83 -6.02
CA VAL A 444 -8.53 13.04 -6.25
C VAL A 444 -7.64 12.85 -7.47
N TRP A 445 -6.97 11.69 -7.61
CA TRP A 445 -6.13 11.38 -8.77
C TRP A 445 -6.91 11.28 -10.08
N LEU A 446 -8.09 10.65 -10.05
CA LEU A 446 -8.97 10.57 -11.21
C LEU A 446 -9.45 11.96 -11.65
N ARG A 447 -9.74 12.86 -10.71
CA ARG A 447 -10.14 14.24 -10.98
C ARG A 447 -9.00 15.08 -11.56
N LEU A 448 -7.77 14.89 -11.08
CA LEU A 448 -6.60 15.66 -11.54
C LEU A 448 -6.00 15.14 -12.85
N TRP A 449 -5.97 13.82 -13.05
CA TRP A 449 -5.12 13.20 -14.09
C TRP A 449 -5.81 12.07 -14.88
N GLY A 450 -7.14 11.94 -14.81
CA GLY A 450 -7.88 11.10 -15.76
C GLY A 450 -7.56 9.60 -15.72
N GLY A 451 -7.20 9.05 -14.55
CA GLY A 451 -7.29 7.62 -14.28
C GLY A 451 -6.48 6.70 -15.19
N GLN A 452 -5.16 6.85 -15.24
CA GLN A 452 -4.27 5.84 -15.82
C GLN A 452 -3.32 5.26 -14.76
N GLN A 453 -3.86 4.36 -13.94
CA GLN A 453 -3.10 3.69 -12.88
C GLN A 453 -2.39 2.40 -13.36
N ARG A 454 -1.92 2.35 -14.61
CA ARG A 454 -1.14 1.22 -15.15
C ARG A 454 0.14 1.75 -15.78
N GLN A 455 1.18 1.84 -14.95
CA GLN A 455 2.48 2.42 -15.31
C GLN A 455 3.44 1.48 -16.06
N GLN A 456 2.99 0.32 -16.56
CA GLN A 456 3.90 -0.58 -17.29
C GLN A 456 3.31 -0.99 -18.63
N ARG A 457 3.94 -0.49 -19.69
CA ARG A 457 3.76 -0.89 -21.09
C ARG A 457 5.06 -1.50 -21.60
N GLY A 458 4.99 -2.30 -22.66
CA GLY A 458 6.16 -2.91 -23.29
C GLY A 458 6.50 -4.31 -22.77
N SER A 459 7.43 -4.96 -23.46
CA SER A 459 7.91 -6.32 -23.14
C SER A 459 8.87 -6.33 -21.93
N PHE A 460 9.16 -7.50 -21.36
CA PHE A 460 10.15 -7.61 -20.28
C PHE A 460 11.53 -7.12 -20.74
N ASN A 461 11.91 -7.46 -21.97
CA ASN A 461 13.18 -7.06 -22.57
C ASN A 461 13.26 -5.54 -22.79
N GLU A 462 12.18 -4.90 -23.25
CA GLU A 462 12.11 -3.43 -23.36
C GLU A 462 12.25 -2.76 -21.99
N ARG A 463 11.56 -3.27 -20.96
CA ARG A 463 11.67 -2.72 -19.61
C ARG A 463 13.09 -2.87 -19.05
N GLN A 464 13.78 -3.98 -19.29
CA GLN A 464 15.19 -4.14 -18.91
C GLN A 464 16.10 -3.10 -19.57
N GLN A 465 15.87 -2.76 -20.84
CA GLN A 465 16.62 -1.72 -21.55
C GLN A 465 16.36 -0.33 -20.97
N GLN A 466 15.09 -0.02 -20.64
CA GLN A 466 14.69 1.25 -20.03
C GLN A 466 15.28 1.50 -18.65
N ARG A 467 15.80 0.48 -17.93
CA ARG A 467 16.41 0.65 -16.59
C ARG A 467 17.65 1.53 -16.60
N THR A 468 18.28 1.70 -17.75
CA THR A 468 19.47 2.56 -17.91
C THR A 468 19.10 4.01 -18.24
N HIS A 469 17.81 4.32 -18.36
CA HIS A 469 17.35 5.65 -18.70
C HIS A 469 17.54 6.64 -17.54
N THR A 470 17.99 7.84 -17.91
CA THR A 470 18.00 9.01 -17.03
C THR A 470 16.58 9.47 -16.72
N TRP A 471 16.41 10.26 -15.66
CA TRP A 471 15.09 10.80 -15.30
C TRP A 471 14.44 11.60 -16.45
N ARG A 472 15.24 12.27 -17.29
CA ARG A 472 14.76 13.02 -18.47
C ARG A 472 14.13 12.10 -19.50
N GLN A 473 14.78 10.96 -19.78
CA GLN A 473 14.25 9.95 -20.69
C GLN A 473 12.98 9.32 -20.10
N HIS A 474 12.94 9.04 -18.80
CA HIS A 474 11.71 8.57 -18.13
C HIS A 474 10.57 9.58 -18.25
N LEU A 475 10.83 10.88 -18.07
CA LEU A 475 9.82 11.93 -18.17
C LEU A 475 9.09 11.87 -19.52
N THR A 476 9.80 11.68 -20.64
CA THR A 476 9.20 11.62 -22.00
C THR A 476 8.17 10.49 -22.18
N HIS A 477 8.24 9.46 -21.34
CA HIS A 477 7.30 8.32 -21.37
C HIS A 477 6.16 8.46 -20.36
N THR A 478 6.13 9.54 -19.58
CA THR A 478 5.10 9.78 -18.56
C THR A 478 4.03 10.75 -19.06
N PRO A 479 2.79 10.70 -18.51
CA PRO A 479 1.75 11.69 -18.83
C PRO A 479 2.12 13.11 -18.37
N PHE A 480 3.16 13.27 -17.56
CA PHE A 480 3.60 14.57 -17.03
C PHE A 480 4.49 15.35 -17.99
N HIS A 481 4.98 14.73 -19.07
CA HIS A 481 6.00 15.30 -19.96
C HIS A 481 5.68 16.73 -20.41
N GLN A 482 4.57 16.90 -21.14
CA GLN A 482 4.15 18.21 -21.66
C GLN A 482 3.86 19.23 -20.56
N TRP A 483 3.37 18.76 -19.41
CA TRP A 483 3.02 19.63 -18.29
C TRP A 483 4.25 20.14 -17.53
N VAL A 484 5.29 19.30 -17.41
CA VAL A 484 6.57 19.66 -16.78
C VAL A 484 7.43 20.50 -17.73
N GLU A 485 7.42 20.24 -19.04
CA GLU A 485 8.12 21.08 -20.02
C GLU A 485 7.49 22.46 -20.18
N GLY A 486 6.16 22.56 -20.08
CA GLY A 486 5.47 23.84 -20.22
C GLY A 486 5.82 24.82 -19.11
N HIS A 487 6.21 26.05 -19.51
CA HIS A 487 6.51 27.14 -18.58
C HIS A 487 5.40 27.37 -17.54
N CYS A 488 5.81 27.62 -16.30
CA CYS A 488 4.92 27.95 -15.19
C CYS A 488 4.19 29.28 -15.47
N SER A 489 2.90 29.31 -15.11
CA SER A 489 2.05 30.49 -15.28
C SER A 489 1.66 31.05 -13.92
N HIS A 490 1.24 32.33 -13.87
CA HIS A 490 0.76 32.98 -12.64
C HIS A 490 -0.42 32.22 -11.99
N ALA A 491 -1.17 31.40 -12.75
CA ALA A 491 -2.36 30.69 -12.31
C ALA A 491 -2.12 29.46 -11.42
N ASP A 492 -0.87 28.99 -11.28
CA ASP A 492 -0.59 27.75 -10.53
C ASP A 492 -0.92 27.93 -9.03
N GLY A 493 -2.04 27.34 -8.59
CA GLY A 493 -2.56 27.42 -7.22
C GLY A 493 -3.59 28.54 -6.95
N LEU A 494 -3.90 29.39 -7.94
CA LEU A 494 -4.88 30.49 -7.78
C LEU A 494 -6.31 29.99 -7.55
N ASP A 495 -6.71 28.93 -8.25
CA ASP A 495 -8.07 28.39 -8.21
C ASP A 495 -8.30 27.34 -7.09
N VAL A 496 -7.26 27.04 -6.31
CA VAL A 496 -7.31 26.01 -5.25
C VAL A 496 -7.35 26.68 -3.89
N THR A 497 -8.55 26.78 -3.34
CA THR A 497 -8.80 27.35 -2.00
C THR A 497 -9.43 26.30 -1.10
N LEU A 498 -8.95 26.23 0.15
CA LEU A 498 -9.52 25.41 1.20
C LEU A 498 -10.28 26.32 2.18
N GLY A 499 -11.61 26.37 2.07
CA GLY A 499 -12.47 27.18 2.94
C GLY A 499 -12.62 26.60 4.34
N GLY A 500 -12.17 27.32 5.36
CA GLY A 500 -12.24 26.95 6.77
C GLY A 500 -13.54 27.38 7.47
N PRO A 501 -13.95 26.65 8.52
CA PRO A 501 -14.34 25.24 8.41
C PRO A 501 -15.86 25.13 8.26
N ALA A 502 -16.32 24.25 7.36
CA ALA A 502 -17.74 23.88 7.24
C ALA A 502 -18.12 22.67 8.12
N GLU A 503 -17.15 21.91 8.65
CA GLU A 503 -17.38 20.68 9.43
C GLU A 503 -16.63 20.68 10.78
N ALA A 504 -17.23 20.03 11.79
CA ALA A 504 -16.62 19.80 13.09
C ALA A 504 -15.56 18.67 13.01
N TYR A 505 -14.31 19.01 13.31
CA TYR A 505 -13.22 18.07 13.58
C TYR A 505 -13.21 17.71 15.07
N ASP A 506 -12.95 16.44 15.41
CA ASP A 506 -12.85 16.02 16.80
C ASP A 506 -11.42 16.18 17.33
N LEU A 507 -11.13 17.33 17.92
CA LEU A 507 -9.83 17.60 18.55
C LEU A 507 -9.54 16.68 19.74
N HIS A 508 -10.52 15.97 20.30
CA HIS A 508 -10.26 14.99 21.36
C HIS A 508 -9.66 13.69 20.84
N ALA A 509 -9.87 13.38 19.55
CA ALA A 509 -9.30 12.22 18.89
C ALA A 509 -7.84 12.43 18.44
N TRP A 510 -7.30 13.65 18.53
CA TRP A 510 -5.94 13.95 18.08
C TRP A 510 -4.88 13.42 19.06
N TYR A 511 -3.90 12.71 18.50
CA TYR A 511 -2.77 12.12 19.21
C TYR A 511 -1.47 12.29 18.41
N LEU A 512 -0.35 12.33 19.14
CA LEU A 512 0.98 12.32 18.54
C LEU A 512 1.41 10.90 18.22
N LEU A 513 2.01 10.71 17.05
CA LEU A 513 2.65 9.45 16.70
C LEU A 513 4.15 9.68 16.52
N VAL A 514 4.93 9.02 17.36
CA VAL A 514 6.40 8.96 17.26
C VAL A 514 6.76 7.64 16.59
N GLY A 515 7.72 7.67 15.68
CA GLY A 515 8.23 6.46 15.04
C GLY A 515 9.64 6.68 14.51
N LYS A 516 10.10 5.77 13.65
CA LYS A 516 11.45 5.82 13.08
C LYS A 516 11.66 7.08 12.24
N ALA A 517 12.78 7.77 12.45
CA ALA A 517 13.13 8.94 11.66
C ALA A 517 13.16 8.62 10.15
N LEU A 518 12.67 9.54 9.32
CA LEU A 518 12.63 9.36 7.87
C LEU A 518 14.06 9.46 7.31
N PRO A 519 14.59 8.44 6.61
CA PRO A 519 15.84 8.59 5.85
C PRO A 519 15.64 9.41 4.56
N GLU A 520 14.45 9.30 3.98
CA GLU A 520 13.98 10.02 2.79
C GLU A 520 12.46 9.85 2.67
N VAL A 521 11.82 10.69 1.84
CA VAL A 521 10.39 10.62 1.52
C VAL A 521 10.23 9.94 0.16
N ARG A 522 9.86 8.65 0.18
CA ARG A 522 9.61 7.83 -1.01
C ARG A 522 8.15 7.80 -1.42
N SER A 523 7.25 8.09 -0.49
CA SER A 523 5.81 8.07 -0.71
C SER A 523 5.12 9.16 0.11
N SER A 524 3.98 9.61 -0.39
CA SER A 524 3.08 10.51 0.32
C SER A 524 1.64 10.18 -0.07
N PRO A 525 0.68 10.18 0.87
CA PRO A 525 -0.75 10.14 0.52
C PRO A 525 -1.20 11.43 -0.19
N PHE A 526 -0.40 12.50 -0.10
CA PHE A 526 -0.72 13.83 -0.58
C PHE A 526 0.02 14.21 -1.88
N CYS A 527 0.59 13.26 -2.61
CA CYS A 527 1.29 13.51 -3.87
C CYS A 527 1.14 12.34 -4.84
N GLU A 528 1.14 12.63 -6.15
CA GLU A 528 0.97 11.61 -7.17
C GLU A 528 2.23 10.73 -7.17
N PRO A 529 2.09 9.40 -7.03
CA PRO A 529 3.24 8.50 -6.92
C PRO A 529 4.29 8.61 -8.03
N GLY A 530 3.87 8.67 -9.29
CA GLY A 530 4.76 8.80 -10.44
C GLY A 530 5.50 10.13 -10.45
N LEU A 531 4.82 11.23 -10.12
CA LEU A 531 5.39 12.57 -10.05
C LEU A 531 6.43 12.67 -8.92
N LEU A 532 6.13 12.16 -7.73
CA LEU A 532 7.09 12.11 -6.62
C LEU A 532 8.28 11.20 -6.94
N GLY A 533 8.04 10.06 -7.60
CA GLY A 533 9.08 9.16 -8.09
C GLY A 533 10.03 9.84 -9.07
N LEU A 534 9.49 10.55 -10.07
CA LEU A 534 10.27 11.34 -11.02
C LEU A 534 11.08 12.43 -10.32
N LEU A 535 10.46 13.18 -9.40
CA LEU A 535 11.14 14.22 -8.63
C LEU A 535 12.32 13.64 -7.83
N ASN A 536 12.10 12.54 -7.11
CA ASN A 536 13.14 11.86 -6.35
C ASN A 536 14.28 11.37 -7.26
N GLN A 537 13.97 10.84 -8.44
CA GLN A 537 14.99 10.41 -9.41
C GLN A 537 15.81 11.62 -9.91
N ALA A 538 15.17 12.71 -10.30
CA ALA A 538 15.84 13.92 -10.77
C ALA A 538 16.76 14.53 -9.68
N LEU A 539 16.30 14.52 -8.43
CA LEU A 539 17.05 14.98 -7.28
C LEU A 539 18.21 14.05 -6.89
N ALA A 540 18.06 12.73 -7.07
CA ALA A 540 19.14 11.78 -6.86
C ALA A 540 20.23 11.89 -7.93
N GLU A 541 19.86 12.07 -9.20
CA GLU A 541 20.81 12.21 -10.31
C GLU A 541 21.59 13.53 -10.25
N SER A 542 20.94 14.63 -9.84
CA SER A 542 21.61 15.94 -9.68
C SER A 542 22.66 15.95 -8.55
N ARG A 543 22.53 15.10 -7.52
CA ARG A 543 23.59 14.88 -6.50
C ARG A 543 24.87 14.27 -7.09
N GLY A 544 24.76 13.43 -8.12
CA GLY A 544 25.90 12.76 -8.74
C GLY A 544 26.77 13.68 -9.61
N GLN A 545 26.28 14.88 -9.96
CA GLN A 545 26.98 15.86 -10.79
C GLN A 545 27.84 16.87 -10.00
N GLU A 546 27.95 16.74 -8.67
CA GLU A 546 28.94 17.49 -7.88
C GLU A 546 30.36 16.96 -8.15
N VAL A 547 30.92 17.39 -9.29
CA VAL A 547 32.34 17.22 -9.63
C VAL A 547 33.18 17.89 -8.54
N LYS A 548 34.14 17.15 -7.97
CA LYS A 548 35.25 17.67 -7.16
C LYS A 548 36.03 18.70 -7.98
N VAL A 549 35.62 19.96 -7.95
CA VAL A 549 36.48 21.08 -8.32
C VAL A 549 37.27 21.46 -7.08
N HIS A 550 38.59 21.50 -7.22
CA HIS A 550 39.53 21.77 -6.14
C HIS A 550 39.16 23.00 -5.31
N GLY A 551 39.02 22.82 -4.00
CA GLY A 551 39.53 23.78 -3.01
C GLY A 551 38.77 25.09 -2.79
N VAL A 552 37.49 25.20 -3.14
CA VAL A 552 36.63 26.31 -2.68
C VAL A 552 35.29 25.76 -2.20
N THR A 553 34.98 25.95 -0.93
CA THR A 553 33.64 25.75 -0.37
C THR A 553 32.67 26.67 -1.11
N ALA A 554 31.80 26.08 -1.94
CA ALA A 554 30.90 26.83 -2.80
C ALA A 554 29.93 27.71 -1.97
N GLU A 555 30.08 29.01 -2.14
CA GLU A 555 29.08 30.02 -1.80
C GLU A 555 27.77 29.75 -2.55
N LEU A 556 26.66 30.08 -1.91
CA LEU A 556 25.28 30.14 -2.40
C LEU A 556 25.13 29.98 -3.94
N LYS A 557 24.87 28.75 -4.41
CA LYS A 557 24.31 28.58 -5.77
C LYS A 557 22.94 29.25 -5.78
N GLU A 558 22.79 30.29 -6.60
CA GLU A 558 21.52 30.98 -6.82
C GLU A 558 20.41 29.97 -7.15
N VAL A 559 19.21 30.19 -6.59
CA VAL A 559 18.05 29.37 -6.90
C VAL A 559 17.80 29.46 -8.41
N PRO A 560 17.71 28.34 -9.14
CA PRO A 560 17.49 28.40 -10.58
C PRO A 560 16.21 29.14 -10.93
N VAL A 561 16.26 29.98 -11.95
CA VAL A 561 15.12 30.75 -12.44
C VAL A 561 14.94 30.47 -13.93
N CYS A 562 13.70 30.23 -14.35
CA CYS A 562 13.36 30.15 -15.77
C CYS A 562 12.86 31.51 -16.26
N PHE A 563 13.53 32.08 -17.28
CA PHE A 563 13.15 33.37 -17.87
C PHE A 563 11.88 33.31 -18.74
N GLY A 564 11.45 32.12 -19.14
CA GLY A 564 10.20 31.90 -19.90
C GLY A 564 8.95 31.78 -19.03
N CYS A 565 9.11 31.57 -17.73
CA CYS A 565 8.00 31.47 -16.79
C CYS A 565 7.45 32.84 -16.41
N VAL A 566 6.12 32.97 -16.40
CA VAL A 566 5.44 34.13 -15.79
C VAL A 566 5.28 33.83 -14.31
N THR A 567 6.32 34.12 -13.53
CA THR A 567 6.36 33.75 -12.12
C THR A 567 5.71 34.81 -11.24
N THR A 568 4.96 34.37 -10.23
CA THR A 568 4.50 35.27 -9.17
C THR A 568 5.72 35.64 -8.33
N SER A 569 6.04 36.94 -8.24
CA SER A 569 7.05 37.40 -7.31
C SER A 569 6.53 37.31 -5.86
N PRO A 570 7.40 37.10 -4.87
CA PRO A 570 7.06 37.27 -3.46
C PRO A 570 6.31 38.59 -3.17
N HIS A 571 6.72 39.69 -3.80
CA HIS A 571 6.04 40.99 -3.67
C HIS A 571 4.60 40.95 -4.18
N SER A 572 4.34 40.32 -5.34
CA SER A 572 2.97 40.19 -5.86
C SER A 572 2.08 39.31 -4.99
N VAL A 573 2.63 38.25 -4.37
CA VAL A 573 1.85 37.45 -3.39
C VAL A 573 1.41 38.33 -2.22
N LEU A 574 2.33 39.11 -1.64
CA LEU A 574 2.02 39.97 -0.50
C LEU A 574 1.05 41.09 -0.90
N ALA A 575 1.23 41.71 -2.06
CA ALA A 575 0.33 42.73 -2.58
C ALA A 575 -1.09 42.18 -2.80
N GLU A 576 -1.21 40.96 -3.36
CA GLU A 576 -2.48 40.25 -3.53
C GLU A 576 -3.17 40.06 -2.19
N VAL A 577 -2.47 39.47 -1.20
CA VAL A 577 -3.01 39.19 0.13
C VAL A 577 -3.49 40.47 0.82
N CYS A 578 -2.71 41.53 0.74
CA CYS A 578 -3.03 42.81 1.36
C CYS A 578 -4.16 43.58 0.65
N SER A 579 -4.43 43.27 -0.62
CA SER A 579 -5.54 43.85 -1.39
C SER A 579 -6.90 43.19 -1.09
N LEU A 580 -6.90 42.07 -0.36
CA LEU A 580 -8.14 41.37 0.00
C LEU A 580 -8.98 42.23 0.96
N PRO A 581 -10.30 42.37 0.73
CA PRO A 581 -11.16 43.32 1.44
C PRO A 581 -11.27 43.07 2.95
N ASP A 582 -10.98 41.84 3.41
CA ASP A 582 -11.10 41.43 4.80
C ASP A 582 -9.76 41.40 5.57
N VAL A 583 -8.65 41.78 4.92
CA VAL A 583 -7.30 41.68 5.51
C VAL A 583 -6.85 43.03 6.06
N THR A 584 -6.88 43.16 7.38
CA THR A 584 -6.45 44.39 8.10
C THR A 584 -4.95 44.39 8.45
N SER A 585 -4.36 43.21 8.64
CA SER A 585 -2.95 43.02 8.92
C SER A 585 -2.46 41.71 8.31
N CYS A 586 -1.20 41.65 7.88
CA CYS A 586 -0.58 40.45 7.35
C CYS A 586 0.73 40.15 8.09
N LEU A 587 0.83 38.97 8.71
CA LEU A 587 2.06 38.48 9.30
C LEU A 587 2.72 37.50 8.33
N VAL A 588 4.02 37.68 8.08
CA VAL A 588 4.80 36.82 7.19
C VAL A 588 5.87 36.11 8.02
N LEU A 589 5.95 34.79 7.92
CA LEU A 589 7.00 34.03 8.60
C LEU A 589 8.32 34.10 7.83
N GLY A 590 9.41 34.33 8.57
CA GLY A 590 10.77 34.45 8.03
C GLY A 590 11.24 35.88 7.89
N GLU A 591 12.54 36.01 7.67
CA GLU A 591 13.16 37.31 7.40
C GLU A 591 12.73 37.85 6.04
N GLN A 592 12.66 39.18 5.92
CA GLN A 592 12.33 39.85 4.67
C GLN A 592 13.29 39.48 3.51
N SER A 593 14.57 39.27 3.84
CA SER A 593 15.61 38.85 2.89
C SER A 593 15.30 37.52 2.22
N TRP A 594 14.64 36.59 2.93
CA TRP A 594 14.30 35.26 2.40
C TRP A 594 13.26 35.38 1.29
N TRP A 595 12.35 36.35 1.40
CA TRP A 595 11.34 36.61 0.40
C TRP A 595 11.86 37.43 -0.78
N GLY A 596 13.15 37.80 -0.83
CA GLY A 596 13.71 38.58 -1.94
C GLY A 596 13.06 39.96 -2.12
N VAL A 597 12.44 40.51 -1.06
CA VAL A 597 11.72 41.80 -1.11
C VAL A 597 12.63 42.92 -0.60
N SER A 598 13.06 43.83 -1.48
CA SER A 598 13.69 45.10 -1.09
C SER A 598 12.62 46.13 -0.71
N LEU A 599 12.80 46.82 0.41
CA LEU A 599 11.80 47.67 1.10
C LEU A 599 11.10 48.75 0.24
N SER A 600 9.78 48.69 0.17
CA SER A 600 8.80 49.68 0.67
C SER A 600 7.44 49.34 0.04
N LEU A 601 6.54 48.71 0.80
CA LEU A 601 5.14 48.49 0.40
C LEU A 601 4.37 49.83 0.42
N GLY A 602 4.80 50.77 -0.42
CA GLY A 602 4.16 52.06 -0.59
C GLY A 602 2.77 51.87 -1.21
N GLY A 603 1.72 52.27 -0.50
CA GLY A 603 0.35 52.32 -1.02
C GLY A 603 -0.57 51.17 -0.58
N VAL A 604 -0.12 50.29 0.30
CA VAL A 604 -0.94 49.18 0.83
C VAL A 604 -1.55 49.59 2.18
N SER A 605 -2.88 49.55 2.30
CA SER A 605 -3.62 49.99 3.50
C SER A 605 -3.43 49.10 4.74
N SER A 606 -2.88 47.91 4.57
CA SER A 606 -2.69 46.89 5.61
C SER A 606 -1.21 46.76 5.99
N SER A 607 -0.92 46.71 7.30
CA SER A 607 0.45 46.60 7.81
C SER A 607 0.99 45.18 7.59
N VAL A 608 2.07 45.04 6.82
CA VAL A 608 2.82 43.78 6.68
C VAL A 608 3.93 43.73 7.73
N GLU A 609 3.92 42.69 8.55
CA GLU A 609 4.93 42.44 9.58
C GLU A 609 5.68 41.14 9.27
N PHE A 610 7.01 41.16 9.37
CA PHE A 610 7.85 39.97 9.20
C PHE A 610 8.24 39.40 10.58
N SER A 611 8.21 38.08 10.72
CA SER A 611 8.60 37.37 11.93
C SER A 611 9.91 36.59 11.70
N PRO A 612 11.08 37.16 12.06
CA PRO A 612 12.38 36.57 11.74
C PRO A 612 12.67 35.30 12.55
N ASP A 613 12.18 35.20 13.78
CA ASP A 613 12.44 34.06 14.67
C ASP A 613 11.19 33.60 15.45
N PRO A 614 11.10 32.30 15.78
CA PRO A 614 11.89 31.19 15.21
C PRO A 614 11.33 30.86 13.82
N CYS A 615 12.16 30.72 12.78
CA CYS A 615 11.71 30.37 11.42
C CYS A 615 12.45 29.14 10.87
N PRO A 616 11.79 28.21 10.14
CA PRO A 616 12.46 27.09 9.49
C PRO A 616 13.65 27.54 8.67
N THR A 617 14.77 26.82 8.79
CA THR A 617 15.99 27.09 8.01
C THR A 617 15.65 27.39 6.55
N PRO A 618 16.28 28.42 5.95
CA PRO A 618 15.95 28.82 4.59
C PRO A 618 16.07 27.61 3.65
N TRP A 619 15.20 27.53 2.65
CA TRP A 619 15.14 26.46 1.63
C TRP A 619 16.44 26.29 0.82
N ILE A 620 17.45 27.09 1.13
CA ILE A 620 18.81 27.15 0.61
C ILE A 620 19.66 25.92 1.02
N LYS A 621 19.37 25.24 2.13
CA LYS A 621 20.06 24.00 2.53
C LYS A 621 19.18 22.77 2.28
N PRO A 622 19.21 22.17 1.08
CA PRO A 622 18.37 21.03 0.78
C PRO A 622 18.98 19.73 1.34
N HIS A 623 18.15 18.93 2.01
CA HIS A 623 18.30 17.48 1.99
C HIS A 623 17.33 16.96 0.92
N PRO A 624 17.74 16.88 -0.37
CA PRO A 624 16.82 16.86 -1.50
C PRO A 624 15.81 15.72 -1.48
N LEU A 625 16.13 14.56 -0.87
CA LEU A 625 15.21 13.43 -0.78
C LEU A 625 14.31 13.46 0.46
N LEU A 626 14.56 14.35 1.43
CA LEU A 626 13.67 14.52 2.58
C LEU A 626 12.55 15.52 2.31
N HIS A 627 12.70 16.45 1.37
CA HIS A 627 11.73 17.51 1.10
C HIS A 627 11.38 18.30 2.38
N ASP A 628 10.22 18.02 2.99
CA ASP A 628 9.75 18.57 4.28
C ASP A 628 9.82 17.59 5.47
N GLY A 629 10.38 16.40 5.29
CA GLY A 629 10.50 15.34 6.29
C GLY A 629 11.69 15.45 7.24
N GLU A 630 12.48 16.51 7.12
CA GLU A 630 13.61 16.79 7.99
C GLU A 630 13.11 17.25 9.38
N SER A 631 13.52 16.55 10.44
CA SER A 631 13.00 16.77 11.80
C SER A 631 13.27 18.17 12.34
N THR A 632 14.41 18.78 11.99
CA THR A 632 14.75 20.17 12.35
C THR A 632 13.83 21.17 11.65
N TYR A 633 13.58 20.98 10.35
CA TYR A 633 12.64 21.80 9.58
C TYR A 633 11.22 21.72 10.14
N GLN A 634 10.73 20.51 10.43
CA GLN A 634 9.38 20.32 10.99
C GLN A 634 9.24 20.97 12.37
N LEU A 635 10.26 20.81 13.22
CA LEU A 635 10.32 21.45 14.53
C LEU A 635 10.26 22.97 14.43
N ASP A 636 11.08 23.55 13.55
CA ASP A 636 11.16 25.00 13.40
C ASP A 636 9.87 25.55 12.79
N LEU A 637 9.29 24.90 11.77
CA LEU A 637 8.00 25.26 11.18
C LEU A 637 6.88 25.33 12.23
N LEU A 638 6.74 24.28 13.05
CA LEU A 638 5.73 24.23 14.10
C LEU A 638 5.97 25.33 15.14
N ARG A 639 7.24 25.58 15.51
CA ARG A 639 7.61 26.66 16.44
C ARG A 639 7.20 28.03 15.89
N SER A 640 7.43 28.29 14.61
CA SER A 640 7.05 29.55 13.94
C SER A 640 5.55 29.78 13.95
N VAL A 641 4.78 28.75 13.58
CA VAL A 641 3.32 28.82 13.53
C VAL A 641 2.76 29.10 14.93
N LEU A 642 3.24 28.36 15.95
CA LEU A 642 2.84 28.58 17.34
C LEU A 642 3.18 29.97 17.87
N ALA A 643 4.33 30.53 17.49
CA ALA A 643 4.72 31.88 17.89
C ALA A 643 3.89 32.97 17.18
N ALA A 644 3.39 32.70 15.98
CA ALA A 644 2.66 33.65 15.16
C ALA A 644 1.16 33.74 15.49
N LEU A 645 0.51 32.60 15.78
CA LEU A 645 -0.94 32.56 16.04
C LEU A 645 -1.41 33.56 17.13
N PRO A 646 -0.71 33.75 18.27
CA PRO A 646 -1.13 34.71 19.30
C PRO A 646 -0.97 36.19 18.90
N ARG A 647 -0.18 36.50 17.86
CA ARG A 647 0.09 37.87 17.39
C ARG A 647 -0.94 38.36 16.37
N LEU A 648 -1.72 37.45 15.80
CA LEU A 648 -2.68 37.78 14.75
C LEU A 648 -3.96 38.39 15.34
N PRO A 649 -4.40 39.57 14.87
CA PRO A 649 -5.72 40.09 15.20
C PRO A 649 -6.80 39.28 14.46
N GLN A 650 -8.03 39.35 14.97
CA GLN A 650 -9.18 38.74 14.29
C GLN A 650 -9.34 39.32 12.87
N GLY A 651 -9.53 38.46 11.88
CA GLY A 651 -9.55 38.81 10.45
C GLY A 651 -8.16 38.88 9.79
N GLY A 652 -7.07 38.84 10.57
CA GLY A 652 -5.71 38.92 10.05
C GLY A 652 -5.33 37.80 9.09
N ALA A 653 -4.29 38.05 8.28
CA ALA A 653 -3.70 37.08 7.38
C ALA A 653 -2.33 36.61 7.87
N LEU A 654 -1.98 35.36 7.55
CA LEU A 654 -0.68 34.75 7.81
C LEU A 654 -0.14 34.15 6.52
N VAL A 655 1.11 34.46 6.18
CA VAL A 655 1.82 33.86 5.06
C VAL A 655 2.93 32.97 5.60
N VAL A 656 2.87 31.67 5.27
CA VAL A 656 3.79 30.63 5.75
C VAL A 656 4.60 30.08 4.58
N PRO A 657 5.94 30.22 4.56
CA PRO A 657 6.77 29.58 3.56
C PRO A 657 6.89 28.08 3.87
N LEU A 658 6.65 27.23 2.87
CA LEU A 658 6.78 25.77 2.98
C LEU A 658 7.70 25.23 1.89
N ARG A 659 8.44 24.15 2.20
CA ARG A 659 9.16 23.34 1.20
C ARG A 659 8.20 22.49 0.36
N SER A 660 7.21 21.90 1.02
CA SER A 660 6.13 21.08 0.47
C SER A 660 5.12 20.79 1.60
N ALA A 661 4.14 19.92 1.36
CA ALA A 661 3.31 19.30 2.38
C ALA A 661 3.17 17.77 2.13
N LEU A 662 4.31 17.10 1.90
CA LEU A 662 4.42 15.68 1.59
C LEU A 662 4.30 14.80 2.84
N THR A 663 4.82 15.25 3.99
CA THR A 663 4.74 14.51 5.25
C THR A 663 3.48 14.80 6.05
N ARG A 664 3.02 13.82 6.84
CA ARG A 664 1.88 13.93 7.76
C ARG A 664 2.03 15.03 8.80
N VAL A 665 3.26 15.32 9.24
CA VAL A 665 3.52 16.44 10.14
C VAL A 665 3.17 17.77 9.47
N THR A 666 3.71 18.04 8.28
CA THR A 666 3.45 19.29 7.57
C THR A 666 2.00 19.39 7.12
N ALA A 667 1.38 18.29 6.67
CA ALA A 667 -0.07 18.23 6.40
C ALA A 667 -0.90 18.53 7.66
N GLY A 668 -0.48 18.03 8.83
CA GLY A 668 -1.09 18.36 10.12
C GLY A 668 -0.97 19.83 10.50
N VAL A 669 0.15 20.48 10.18
CA VAL A 669 0.31 21.94 10.36
C VAL A 669 -0.64 22.71 9.44
N VAL A 670 -0.79 22.29 8.18
CA VAL A 670 -1.77 22.88 7.25
C VAL A 670 -3.20 22.70 7.76
N LEU A 671 -3.56 21.53 8.29
CA LEU A 671 -4.86 21.30 8.92
C LEU A 671 -5.05 22.19 10.16
N ALA A 672 -4.04 22.33 11.02
CA ALA A 672 -4.14 23.21 12.17
C ALA A 672 -4.39 24.68 11.76
N LEU A 673 -3.72 25.16 10.71
CA LEU A 673 -3.99 26.47 10.14
C LEU A 673 -5.40 26.54 9.52
N HIS A 674 -5.86 25.50 8.83
CA HIS A 674 -7.23 25.44 8.32
C HIS A 674 -8.31 25.60 9.41
N LEU A 675 -8.04 25.10 10.62
CA LEU A 675 -8.94 25.26 11.77
C LEU A 675 -8.91 26.67 12.38
N CYS A 676 -7.85 27.44 12.15
CA CYS A 676 -7.68 28.77 12.71
C CYS A 676 -8.12 29.90 11.77
N PHE A 677 -8.25 29.62 10.46
CA PHE A 677 -8.49 30.64 9.42
C PHE A 677 -9.71 30.29 8.57
N ARG A 678 -10.38 31.33 8.06
CA ARG A 678 -11.55 31.19 7.19
C ARG A 678 -11.22 30.62 5.80
N SER A 679 -10.01 30.82 5.30
CA SER A 679 -9.61 30.26 4.01
C SER A 679 -8.11 30.12 3.89
N LEU A 680 -7.67 29.02 3.28
CA LEU A 680 -6.28 28.77 2.90
C LEU A 680 -6.17 28.74 1.37
N ALA A 681 -5.09 29.28 0.84
CA ALA A 681 -4.66 29.18 -0.55
C ALA A 681 -3.14 28.97 -0.60
N PHE A 682 -2.56 28.68 -1.75
CA PHE A 682 -1.11 28.61 -1.90
C PHE A 682 -0.64 29.30 -3.19
N ARG A 683 0.59 29.80 -3.18
CA ARG A 683 1.30 30.36 -4.34
C ARG A 683 2.68 29.73 -4.42
N CYS A 684 3.23 29.59 -5.63
CA CYS A 684 4.58 29.07 -5.86
C CYS A 684 5.48 30.20 -6.41
N PRO A 685 5.97 31.13 -5.56
CA PRO A 685 6.74 32.26 -6.04
C PRO A 685 8.11 31.85 -6.61
N SER A 686 8.63 32.62 -7.56
CA SER A 686 9.99 32.41 -8.10
C SER A 686 10.61 33.75 -8.54
N PRO A 687 11.80 34.12 -8.04
CA PRO A 687 12.56 33.43 -6.97
C PRO A 687 11.83 33.54 -5.62
N GLY A 688 11.98 32.55 -4.74
CA GLY A 688 11.29 32.53 -3.45
C GLY A 688 11.21 31.13 -2.82
N PRO A 689 10.41 30.96 -1.76
CA PRO A 689 10.11 29.64 -1.22
C PRO A 689 9.35 28.79 -2.25
N PRO A 690 9.51 27.46 -2.23
CA PRO A 690 8.75 26.57 -3.13
C PRO A 690 7.23 26.77 -3.03
N VAL A 691 6.73 27.06 -1.82
CA VAL A 691 5.33 27.41 -1.57
C VAL A 691 5.24 28.55 -0.56
N ALA A 692 4.35 29.49 -0.84
CA ALA A 692 3.79 30.43 0.12
C ALA A 692 2.34 30.01 0.42
N LEU A 693 2.10 29.44 1.61
CA LEU A 693 0.76 29.14 2.09
C LEU A 693 0.14 30.44 2.62
N VAL A 694 -1.00 30.82 2.06
CA VAL A 694 -1.72 32.06 2.34
C VAL A 694 -2.95 31.72 3.18
N CYS A 695 -2.93 32.09 4.45
CA CYS A 695 -4.03 31.89 5.39
C CYS A 695 -4.74 33.23 5.63
N VAL A 696 -6.05 33.30 5.36
CA VAL A 696 -6.81 34.56 5.41
C VAL A 696 -8.00 34.44 6.35
N GLY A 697 -8.25 35.52 7.11
CA GLY A 697 -9.38 35.62 8.02
C GLY A 697 -9.17 34.80 9.28
N TYR A 698 -8.13 35.12 10.06
CA TYR A 698 -7.87 34.50 11.35
C TYR A 698 -9.10 34.64 12.26
N ALA A 699 -9.63 33.52 12.75
CA ALA A 699 -10.80 33.53 13.63
C ALA A 699 -10.36 33.46 15.09
N SER A 700 -9.75 32.36 15.48
CA SER A 700 -9.14 32.12 16.79
C SER A 700 -8.36 30.82 16.73
N THR A 701 -7.47 30.59 17.69
CA THR A 701 -6.84 29.27 17.87
C THR A 701 -7.62 28.51 18.95
N PRO A 702 -8.28 27.38 18.63
CA PRO A 702 -8.94 26.56 19.64
C PRO A 702 -7.97 26.18 20.77
N PRO A 703 -8.32 26.36 22.06
CA PRO A 703 -7.39 26.08 23.16
C PRO A 703 -6.84 24.65 23.17
N ARG A 704 -7.67 23.67 22.77
CA ARG A 704 -7.25 22.27 22.66
C ARG A 704 -6.24 22.05 21.54
N LEU A 705 -6.47 22.66 20.37
CA LEU A 705 -5.54 22.61 19.25
C LEU A 705 -4.20 23.22 19.65
N ARG A 706 -4.22 24.40 20.30
CA ARG A 706 -3.00 25.04 20.81
C ARG A 706 -2.21 24.12 21.75
N ALA A 707 -2.88 23.52 22.73
CA ALA A 707 -2.24 22.61 23.67
C ALA A 707 -1.60 21.38 22.96
N GLN A 708 -2.27 20.83 21.94
CA GLN A 708 -1.74 19.70 21.16
C GLN A 708 -0.53 20.08 20.31
N LEU A 709 -0.55 21.27 19.71
CA LEU A 709 0.61 21.79 18.98
C LEU A 709 1.79 22.07 19.92
N GLU A 710 1.54 22.62 21.11
CA GLU A 710 2.57 22.85 22.15
C GLU A 710 3.16 21.52 22.65
N GLU A 711 2.33 20.49 22.84
CA GLU A 711 2.77 19.13 23.17
C GLU A 711 3.63 18.52 22.06
N ALA A 712 3.19 18.63 20.80
CA ALA A 712 3.95 18.19 19.64
C ALA A 712 5.31 18.86 19.57
N LEU A 713 5.35 20.19 19.78
CA LEU A 713 6.59 20.96 19.79
C LEU A 713 7.54 20.50 20.89
N ALA A 714 7.03 20.27 22.11
CA ALA A 714 7.83 19.77 23.22
C ALA A 714 8.40 18.38 22.92
N GLU A 715 7.61 17.49 22.32
CA GLU A 715 8.06 16.14 21.96
C GLU A 715 9.09 16.17 20.84
N MET A 716 8.89 16.98 19.79
CA MET A 716 9.89 17.18 18.73
C MET A 716 11.23 17.71 19.28
N GLN A 717 11.21 18.56 20.31
CA GLN A 717 12.43 19.05 20.95
C GLN A 717 13.17 17.95 21.71
N LYS A 718 12.45 17.06 22.41
CA LYS A 718 13.06 15.91 23.11
C LYS A 718 13.72 14.93 22.14
N LEU A 719 13.13 14.74 20.97
CA LEU A 719 13.57 13.76 19.97
C LEU A 719 14.65 14.30 19.01
N LYS A 720 15.02 15.58 19.11
CA LYS A 720 15.93 16.24 18.16
C LYS A 720 17.29 15.51 18.10
N GLY A 721 17.66 15.07 16.89
CA GLY A 721 18.93 14.35 16.64
C GLY A 721 18.90 12.86 17.02
N GLY A 722 17.74 12.32 17.38
CA GLY A 722 17.54 10.90 17.67
C GLY A 722 17.30 10.04 16.43
N VAL A 723 17.12 8.72 16.67
CA VAL A 723 16.73 7.72 15.66
C VAL A 723 15.21 7.68 15.41
N THR A 724 14.45 8.40 16.22
CA THR A 724 12.99 8.56 16.15
C THR A 724 12.63 10.02 15.95
N GLN A 725 11.45 10.27 15.37
CA GLN A 725 10.88 11.61 15.23
C GLN A 725 9.36 11.55 15.35
N VAL A 726 8.73 12.70 15.59
CA VAL A 726 7.27 12.82 15.45
C VAL A 726 6.92 12.65 13.97
N LEU A 727 6.09 11.68 13.65
CA LEU A 727 5.62 11.40 12.29
C LEU A 727 4.22 11.96 12.03
N GLN A 728 3.46 12.26 13.07
CA GLN A 728 2.07 12.71 12.95
C GLN A 728 1.67 13.58 14.15
N ILE A 729 0.96 14.67 13.86
CA ILE A 729 0.36 15.56 14.88
C ILE A 729 -1.18 15.59 14.82
N ALA A 730 -1.77 15.07 13.75
CA ALA A 730 -3.21 14.92 13.55
C ALA A 730 -3.52 13.53 12.97
N PRO A 731 -4.59 12.85 13.39
CA PRO A 731 -4.93 11.50 12.91
C PRO A 731 -5.06 11.44 11.39
N MET A 732 -4.62 10.33 10.78
CA MET A 732 -4.74 10.14 9.33
C MET A 732 -6.20 10.21 8.85
N GLU A 733 -7.14 9.78 9.68
CA GLU A 733 -8.58 9.86 9.42
C GLU A 733 -9.04 11.30 9.18
N GLU A 734 -8.48 12.26 9.92
CA GLU A 734 -8.78 13.69 9.75
C GLU A 734 -7.99 14.29 8.58
N LEU A 735 -6.74 13.84 8.36
CA LEU A 735 -5.94 14.28 7.21
C LEU A 735 -6.52 13.81 5.85
N LEU A 736 -7.32 12.74 5.85
CA LEU A 736 -7.99 12.19 4.67
C LEU A 736 -9.43 12.69 4.50
N ARG A 737 -9.87 13.64 5.33
CA ARG A 737 -11.26 14.12 5.36
C ARG A 737 -11.48 15.36 4.48
N GLY A 738 -12.67 15.44 3.87
CA GLY A 738 -13.13 16.63 3.15
C GLY A 738 -12.25 17.01 1.96
N ASP A 739 -12.04 18.31 1.77
CA ASP A 739 -11.28 18.87 0.65
C ASP A 739 -9.78 19.02 0.93
N LEU A 740 -9.33 18.75 2.17
CA LEU A 740 -7.92 18.86 2.55
C LEU A 740 -6.98 17.98 1.70
N PRO A 741 -7.27 16.69 1.43
CA PRO A 741 -6.41 15.87 0.57
C PRO A 741 -6.25 16.45 -0.84
N HIS A 742 -7.33 16.99 -1.41
CA HIS A 742 -7.28 17.62 -2.72
C HIS A 742 -6.39 18.87 -2.72
N PHE A 743 -6.56 19.73 -1.71
CA PHE A 743 -5.73 20.91 -1.51
C PHE A 743 -4.23 20.55 -1.41
N LEU A 744 -3.89 19.57 -0.57
CA LEU A 744 -2.51 19.12 -0.37
C LEU A 744 -1.92 18.49 -1.64
N CYS A 745 -2.70 17.68 -2.37
CA CYS A 745 -2.28 17.10 -3.65
C CYS A 745 -1.97 18.16 -4.71
N CYS A 746 -2.82 19.19 -4.84
CA CYS A 746 -2.57 20.29 -5.77
C CYS A 746 -1.32 21.09 -5.39
N LEU A 747 -1.14 21.38 -4.09
CA LEU A 747 0.05 22.07 -3.57
C LEU A 747 1.32 21.29 -3.90
N ASN A 748 1.38 20.01 -3.55
CA ASN A 748 2.56 19.18 -3.79
C ASN A 748 2.83 18.95 -5.28
N ALA A 749 1.78 18.85 -6.11
CA ALA A 749 1.94 18.74 -7.55
C ALA A 749 2.57 20.01 -8.15
N ALA A 750 2.14 21.20 -7.71
CA ALA A 750 2.72 22.46 -8.15
C ALA A 750 4.21 22.57 -7.78
N VAL A 751 4.58 22.20 -6.54
CA VAL A 751 5.98 22.13 -6.10
C VAL A 751 6.81 21.19 -6.96
N ALA A 752 6.33 19.96 -7.14
CA ALA A 752 7.06 18.94 -7.90
C ALA A 752 7.24 19.35 -9.36
N ARG A 753 6.21 19.94 -9.98
CA ARG A 753 6.29 20.49 -11.34
C ARG A 753 7.35 21.57 -11.44
N GLN A 754 7.30 22.57 -10.57
CA GLN A 754 8.23 23.70 -10.59
C GLN A 754 9.67 23.22 -10.45
N HIS A 755 9.93 22.31 -9.50
CA HIS A 755 11.28 21.74 -9.31
C HIS A 755 11.75 20.94 -10.53
N LEU A 756 10.90 20.07 -11.08
CA LEU A 756 11.25 19.29 -12.28
C LEU A 756 11.50 20.19 -13.49
N HIS A 757 10.68 21.22 -13.70
CA HIS A 757 10.83 22.21 -14.78
C HIS A 757 12.18 22.93 -14.69
N LEU A 758 12.53 23.43 -13.50
CA LEU A 758 13.83 24.10 -13.28
C LEU A 758 15.03 23.15 -13.48
N LEU A 759 14.89 21.86 -13.14
CA LEU A 759 15.92 20.84 -13.39
C LEU A 759 16.04 20.45 -14.87
N LEU A 760 14.98 20.58 -15.66
CA LEU A 760 15.04 20.42 -17.11
C LEU A 760 15.82 21.58 -17.72
N ASP A 761 15.43 22.83 -17.41
CA ASP A 761 16.00 24.03 -18.02
C ASP A 761 17.50 24.17 -17.76
N ASN A 762 17.97 23.89 -16.54
CA ASN A 762 19.39 23.93 -16.19
C ASN A 762 20.27 22.85 -16.85
N GLY A 763 19.67 21.88 -17.53
CA GLY A 763 20.38 20.81 -18.23
C GLY A 763 20.51 21.01 -19.74
N SER A 764 20.04 22.15 -20.25
CA SER A 764 19.99 22.50 -21.68
C SER A 764 21.25 23.23 -22.15
#